data_AF-A0A5D0REX2-F1
#
_entry.id   AF-A0A5D0REX2-F1
#
_cell.length_a   1.000
_cell.length_b   1.000
_cell.length_c   1.000
_cell.angle_alpha   90.00
_cell.angle_beta   90.00
_cell.angle_gamma   90.00
#
_symmetry.space_group_name_H-M   'P 1'
#
loop_
_entity.id
_entity.type
_entity.pdbx_description
1 polymer ?
#
loop_
_entity_poly.entity_id
_entity_poly.type
_entity_poly.pdbx_seq_one_letter_code
_entity_poly.pdbx_strand_id
1 'polypeptide(L)'
;MSFIQTISLLQMETVYLNNQYFNHMKINYVLFAFLLSISGFSQNQKAFEKFDKSGMETSILVPQSPVVDITDYNHKINNTYSFYQAYKAIAQNDFENRLKPLSNLKKQSEQSQLDHRVPLAILHSDFESITEHAMRSQAITRDAQGSILRRDSNENIFEKKSISIASPLLTNHKGLNTTFTLTENNVINTTENAIERISINFDDGLGFRSVTANETIQITFSEAGNKNLTFEIIFQDETVIVRHASLKISNSNADLQSHFNRTVATFNSTITPDLSPYGEAISYVGTGEYELFLSADNILDKPIILVDGFDPGDGRDITGIYELLNFEQNGTTSNLGDLVRNEGFDVIILNFPVYERADDSKMIDGGVDFIERNAMLLVELINIINAEKIGVEPNVIIGPSMGGLISRYALNYMENSNMDHETRLWISFDAPHHGANVPIGFQHQFNFLAFGLDDFWVLGSQNVEELQPIINGMLRSSAARQMLVDQFEPHITNSDNVSFNTSLTLPMVHPYRSIFDARMKNLTASGFPELSRNISIINGSGINARIPDNTAAQNDLNPGSRIVNANIDVTTGADMKVKTYLTPNAGSRAFNSKVHLDFAWWFPLANDRISNAESTSHSFSNGVDAASGGMFDLIKLTADLSTDGLVGEFLSALSTDYFNFIPSVSAMAFQITSNEINWFHTPSNVTTGRGTTSTTPFDAWYMPNANEPHVTLTPLNVEFALNEIILQTLNTDSFTQNSIKLEQNPVSKSITILSSQVYQDAKISIVDMTGKVVLNSIETINQRTSLLIQLASGLYVLNIESADNTILKTKLLVK
;
A
#
# COMPACT_ATOMS: atom_id res chain seq x y z
N MET A 1 -58.54 -25.37 -13.04
CA MET A 1 -57.39 -25.53 -13.96
C MET A 1 -57.17 -24.30 -14.85
N SER A 2 -57.57 -23.10 -14.42
CA SER A 2 -57.43 -21.84 -15.20
C SER A 2 -56.90 -20.66 -14.37
N PHE A 3 -56.30 -20.93 -13.20
CA PHE A 3 -55.71 -19.89 -12.33
C PHE A 3 -54.18 -19.98 -12.25
N ILE A 4 -53.59 -21.08 -12.71
CA ILE A 4 -52.13 -21.31 -12.72
C ILE A 4 -51.49 -20.85 -14.05
N GLN A 5 -52.26 -20.74 -15.14
CA GLN A 5 -51.77 -20.24 -16.43
C GLN A 5 -51.71 -18.70 -16.52
N THR A 6 -52.47 -17.98 -15.69
CA THR A 6 -52.47 -16.51 -15.71
C THR A 6 -51.31 -15.90 -14.92
N ILE A 7 -50.79 -16.63 -13.93
CA ILE A 7 -49.64 -16.17 -13.11
C ILE A 7 -48.30 -16.36 -13.85
N SER A 8 -48.17 -17.39 -14.71
CA SER A 8 -46.95 -17.61 -15.50
C SER A 8 -46.79 -16.61 -16.67
N LEU A 9 -47.89 -16.10 -17.22
CA LEU A 9 -47.87 -15.10 -18.30
C LEU A 9 -47.55 -13.68 -17.79
N LEU A 10 -48.05 -13.31 -16.60
CA LEU A 10 -47.73 -12.04 -15.94
C LEU A 10 -46.27 -11.99 -15.44
N GLN A 11 -45.69 -13.12 -15.00
CA GLN A 11 -44.26 -13.16 -14.65
C GLN A 11 -43.33 -13.11 -15.87
N MET A 12 -43.71 -13.71 -17.02
CA MET A 12 -42.91 -13.59 -18.24
C MET A 12 -42.95 -12.20 -18.87
N GLU A 13 -44.10 -11.52 -18.90
CA GLU A 13 -44.18 -10.14 -19.42
C GLU A 13 -43.42 -9.13 -18.54
N THR A 14 -43.41 -9.33 -17.21
CA THR A 14 -42.65 -8.46 -16.29
C THR A 14 -41.14 -8.65 -16.43
N VAL A 15 -40.68 -9.87 -16.71
CA VAL A 15 -39.26 -10.16 -16.99
C VAL A 15 -38.83 -9.66 -18.37
N TYR A 16 -39.71 -9.70 -19.38
CA TYR A 16 -39.42 -9.21 -20.73
C TYR A 16 -39.41 -7.67 -20.80
N LEU A 17 -40.33 -6.99 -20.09
CA LEU A 17 -40.36 -5.53 -19.98
C LEU A 17 -39.19 -5.00 -19.12
N ASN A 18 -38.81 -5.68 -18.04
CA ASN A 18 -37.63 -5.29 -17.26
C ASN A 18 -36.33 -5.50 -18.05
N ASN A 19 -36.21 -6.54 -18.88
CA ASN A 19 -35.02 -6.73 -19.73
C ASN A 19 -34.93 -5.71 -20.89
N GLN A 20 -36.05 -5.26 -21.45
CA GLN A 20 -36.03 -4.17 -22.44
C GLN A 20 -35.75 -2.80 -21.80
N TYR A 21 -36.27 -2.52 -20.61
CA TYR A 21 -35.91 -1.31 -19.86
C TYR A 21 -34.45 -1.32 -19.37
N PHE A 22 -33.92 -2.46 -18.94
CA PHE A 22 -32.50 -2.61 -18.58
C PHE A 22 -31.56 -2.53 -19.79
N ASN A 23 -31.94 -3.08 -20.96
CA ASN A 23 -31.13 -2.96 -22.18
C ASN A 23 -31.18 -1.55 -22.76
N HIS A 24 -32.30 -0.83 -22.66
CA HIS A 24 -32.36 0.60 -23.02
C HIS A 24 -31.61 1.49 -22.02
N MET A 25 -31.58 1.17 -20.72
CA MET A 25 -30.71 1.86 -19.76
C MET A 25 -29.22 1.55 -20.01
N LYS A 26 -28.83 0.31 -20.30
CA LYS A 26 -27.42 -0.03 -20.62
C LYS A 26 -26.93 0.66 -21.89
N ILE A 27 -27.76 0.72 -22.94
CA ILE A 27 -27.43 1.46 -24.16
C ILE A 27 -27.32 2.95 -23.88
N ASN A 28 -28.21 3.51 -23.04
CA ASN A 28 -28.14 4.93 -22.69
C ASN A 28 -26.99 5.27 -21.73
N TYR A 29 -26.57 4.39 -20.82
CA TYR A 29 -25.40 4.60 -19.94
C TYR A 29 -24.08 4.38 -20.69
N VAL A 30 -24.02 3.45 -21.64
CA VAL A 30 -22.85 3.29 -22.53
C VAL A 30 -22.76 4.46 -23.52
N LEU A 31 -23.89 4.97 -24.04
CA LEU A 31 -23.92 6.22 -24.81
C LEU A 31 -23.63 7.44 -23.94
N PHE A 32 -24.09 7.52 -22.69
CA PHE A 32 -23.76 8.63 -21.78
C PHE A 32 -22.29 8.61 -21.35
N ALA A 33 -21.70 7.43 -21.12
CA ALA A 33 -20.28 7.26 -20.83
C ALA A 33 -19.40 7.54 -22.06
N PHE A 34 -19.87 7.22 -23.28
CA PHE A 34 -19.23 7.65 -24.52
C PHE A 34 -19.40 9.16 -24.77
N LEU A 35 -20.55 9.76 -24.45
CA LEU A 35 -20.78 11.20 -24.60
C LEU A 35 -20.00 12.04 -23.56
N LEU A 36 -19.81 11.53 -22.33
CA LEU A 36 -18.99 12.17 -21.30
C LEU A 36 -17.49 12.12 -21.65
N SER A 37 -17.00 11.00 -22.21
CA SER A 37 -15.60 10.90 -22.66
C SER A 37 -15.26 11.72 -23.91
N ILE A 38 -16.25 12.06 -24.75
CA ILE A 38 -16.09 13.00 -25.88
C ILE A 38 -16.20 14.46 -25.41
N SER A 39 -16.86 14.72 -24.29
CA SER A 39 -17.14 16.09 -23.84
C SER A 39 -15.92 16.87 -23.34
N GLY A 40 -14.88 16.19 -22.83
CA GLY A 40 -13.64 16.83 -22.36
C GLY A 40 -12.82 17.45 -23.49
N PHE A 41 -12.60 16.73 -24.59
CA PHE A 41 -11.91 17.24 -25.79
C PHE A 41 -12.67 18.41 -26.44
N SER A 42 -14.01 18.37 -26.37
CA SER A 42 -14.87 19.38 -27.01
C SER A 42 -14.89 20.73 -26.28
N GLN A 43 -14.61 20.81 -24.98
CA GLN A 43 -14.78 22.04 -24.21
C GLN A 43 -13.60 23.02 -24.36
N ASN A 44 -12.35 22.55 -24.29
CA ASN A 44 -11.16 23.40 -24.49
C ASN A 44 -11.15 24.09 -25.85
N GLN A 45 -11.50 23.34 -26.91
CA GLN A 45 -11.53 23.89 -28.26
C GLN A 45 -12.59 24.98 -28.42
N LYS A 46 -13.68 24.96 -27.63
CA LYS A 46 -14.69 26.04 -27.60
C LYS A 46 -14.16 27.32 -26.98
N ALA A 47 -13.29 27.24 -25.96
CA ALA A 47 -12.67 28.42 -25.38
C ALA A 47 -11.85 29.20 -26.43
N PHE A 48 -11.22 28.49 -27.37
CA PHE A 48 -10.40 29.07 -28.43
C PHE A 48 -11.11 29.18 -29.79
N GLU A 49 -12.43 28.98 -29.86
CA GLU A 49 -13.18 29.01 -31.14
C GLU A 49 -13.11 30.39 -31.83
N LYS A 50 -13.15 31.47 -31.05
CA LYS A 50 -13.04 32.86 -31.54
C LYS A 50 -11.62 33.43 -31.43
N PHE A 51 -10.66 32.63 -30.99
CA PHE A 51 -9.32 33.11 -30.73
C PHE A 51 -8.57 33.33 -32.05
N ASP A 52 -7.93 34.49 -32.20
CA ASP A 52 -7.11 34.78 -33.37
C ASP A 52 -5.77 34.03 -33.27
N LYS A 53 -5.67 32.95 -34.04
CA LYS A 53 -4.51 32.06 -34.14
C LYS A 53 -3.48 32.55 -35.18
N SER A 54 -3.66 33.75 -35.75
CA SER A 54 -2.72 34.30 -36.71
C SER A 54 -1.29 34.39 -36.12
N GLY A 55 -0.30 33.91 -36.86
CA GLY A 55 1.09 33.85 -36.38
C GLY A 55 1.41 32.64 -35.50
N MET A 56 0.48 31.72 -35.23
CA MET A 56 0.85 30.37 -34.80
C MET A 56 1.55 29.64 -35.96
N GLU A 57 2.62 28.92 -35.63
CA GLU A 57 3.39 28.01 -36.48
C GLU A 57 2.96 26.55 -36.30
N THR A 58 2.24 26.21 -35.23
CA THR A 58 1.72 24.86 -34.96
C THR A 58 0.20 24.85 -34.83
N SER A 59 -0.39 23.64 -34.87
CA SER A 59 -1.82 23.43 -34.62
C SER A 59 -2.12 23.08 -33.15
N ILE A 60 -1.13 23.16 -32.25
CA ILE A 60 -1.24 22.74 -30.85
C ILE A 60 -0.92 23.93 -29.95
N LEU A 61 -1.90 24.37 -29.16
CA LEU A 61 -1.73 25.45 -28.18
C LEU A 61 -1.87 24.88 -26.78
N VAL A 62 -0.77 24.56 -26.11
CA VAL A 62 -0.78 24.10 -24.71
C VAL A 62 -0.70 25.31 -23.80
N PRO A 63 -1.76 25.64 -23.03
CA PRO A 63 -1.67 26.66 -22.01
C PRO A 63 -0.62 26.29 -20.97
N GLN A 64 0.04 27.29 -20.36
CA GLN A 64 0.89 27.02 -19.20
C GLN A 64 0.08 26.30 -18.13
N SER A 65 0.48 25.06 -17.81
CA SER A 65 -0.19 24.24 -16.81
C SER A 65 0.14 24.77 -15.43
N PRO A 66 -0.86 24.93 -14.54
CA PRO A 66 -0.65 25.29 -13.15
C PRO A 66 -0.42 24.06 -12.27
N VAL A 67 -0.03 22.92 -12.85
CA VAL A 67 0.20 21.65 -12.12
C VAL A 67 1.52 21.00 -12.55
N VAL A 68 1.82 20.97 -13.86
CA VAL A 68 3.02 20.32 -14.41
C VAL A 68 3.51 21.04 -15.68
N ASP A 69 4.75 21.52 -15.71
CA ASP A 69 5.40 21.89 -16.98
C ASP A 69 5.83 20.63 -17.74
N ILE A 70 5.15 20.33 -18.85
CA ILE A 70 5.44 19.14 -19.64
C ILE A 70 6.81 19.18 -20.34
N THR A 71 7.43 20.35 -20.48
CA THR A 71 8.76 20.48 -21.10
C THR A 71 9.88 19.96 -20.22
N ASP A 72 9.68 19.91 -18.90
CA ASP A 72 10.60 19.31 -17.95
C ASP A 72 10.89 17.84 -18.27
N TYR A 73 9.90 17.12 -18.81
CA TYR A 73 10.05 15.72 -19.17
C TYR A 73 11.07 15.46 -20.28
N ASN A 74 11.51 16.49 -21.02
CA ASN A 74 12.63 16.38 -21.94
C ASN A 74 13.96 16.03 -21.25
N HIS A 75 14.08 16.35 -19.95
CA HIS A 75 15.32 16.28 -19.19
C HIS A 75 15.27 15.27 -18.02
N LYS A 76 14.13 14.60 -17.82
CA LYS A 76 13.91 13.64 -16.73
C LYS A 76 13.97 12.19 -17.22
N ILE A 77 14.15 11.28 -16.27
CA ILE A 77 13.87 9.86 -16.47
C ILE A 77 12.36 9.69 -16.39
N ASN A 78 11.75 9.29 -17.49
CA ASN A 78 10.30 9.19 -17.62
C ASN A 78 9.76 7.83 -17.19
N ASN A 79 8.48 7.78 -16.86
CA ASN A 79 7.74 6.55 -16.62
C ASN A 79 6.40 6.62 -17.37
N THR A 80 5.57 5.60 -17.21
CA THR A 80 4.25 5.54 -17.84
C THR A 80 3.37 6.75 -17.51
N TYR A 81 3.44 7.26 -16.27
CA TYR A 81 2.59 8.36 -15.82
C TYR A 81 3.05 9.72 -16.34
N SER A 82 4.36 9.97 -16.42
CA SER A 82 4.86 11.19 -17.07
C SER A 82 4.51 11.21 -18.56
N PHE A 83 4.54 10.05 -19.22
CA PHE A 83 4.04 9.91 -20.59
C PHE A 83 2.55 10.18 -20.70
N TYR A 84 1.72 9.64 -19.79
CA TYR A 84 0.28 9.93 -19.77
C TYR A 84 -0.01 11.41 -19.52
N GLN A 85 0.75 12.07 -18.64
CA GLN A 85 0.59 13.49 -18.37
C GLN A 85 0.93 14.34 -19.61
N ALA A 86 2.07 14.08 -20.26
CA ALA A 86 2.47 14.76 -21.49
C ALA A 86 1.49 14.51 -22.65
N TYR A 87 1.11 13.24 -22.86
CA TYR A 87 0.16 12.85 -23.90
C TYR A 87 -1.19 13.53 -23.72
N LYS A 88 -1.73 13.56 -22.49
CA LYS A 88 -2.98 14.25 -22.17
C LYS A 88 -2.89 15.74 -22.52
N ALA A 89 -1.82 16.40 -22.10
CA ALA A 89 -1.62 17.82 -22.33
C ALA A 89 -1.57 18.17 -23.82
N ILE A 90 -0.89 17.35 -24.64
CA ILE A 90 -0.85 17.54 -26.10
C ILE A 90 -2.20 17.20 -26.74
N ALA A 91 -2.76 16.03 -26.43
CA ALA A 91 -3.97 15.54 -27.09
C ALA A 91 -5.16 16.48 -26.88
N GLN A 92 -5.38 17.00 -25.66
CA GLN A 92 -6.52 17.87 -25.38
C GLN A 92 -6.40 19.28 -25.98
N ASN A 93 -5.20 19.66 -26.43
CA ASN A 93 -4.86 20.99 -26.92
C ASN A 93 -4.50 21.01 -28.42
N ASP A 94 -4.66 19.90 -29.12
CA ASP A 94 -4.47 19.80 -30.56
C ASP A 94 -5.75 20.21 -31.30
N PHE A 95 -5.70 21.34 -32.03
CA PHE A 95 -6.86 21.86 -32.76
C PHE A 95 -7.30 20.97 -33.93
N GLU A 96 -6.42 20.08 -34.41
CA GLU A 96 -6.72 19.13 -35.47
C GLU A 96 -7.33 17.81 -34.96
N ASN A 97 -7.35 17.59 -33.64
CA ASN A 97 -7.83 16.34 -33.03
C ASN A 97 -7.14 15.08 -33.60
N ARG A 98 -5.82 15.13 -33.84
CA ARG A 98 -5.06 14.01 -34.41
C ARG A 98 -4.84 12.88 -33.40
N LEU A 99 -4.76 13.21 -32.11
CA LEU A 99 -4.50 12.24 -31.04
C LEU A 99 -5.81 11.69 -30.45
N LYS A 100 -5.76 10.41 -30.06
CA LYS A 100 -6.89 9.73 -29.40
C LYS A 100 -6.97 10.14 -27.92
N PRO A 101 -8.13 9.91 -27.26
CA PRO A 101 -8.22 10.00 -25.81
C PRO A 101 -7.19 9.14 -25.08
N LEU A 102 -6.59 9.67 -24.00
CA LEU A 102 -5.62 8.98 -23.14
C LEU A 102 -6.14 7.61 -22.64
N SER A 103 -7.45 7.49 -22.41
CA SER A 103 -8.09 6.24 -22.00
C SER A 103 -7.83 5.07 -22.96
N ASN A 104 -7.55 5.34 -24.23
CA ASN A 104 -7.20 4.29 -25.20
C ASN A 104 -5.79 3.72 -24.94
N LEU A 105 -4.82 4.58 -24.61
CA LEU A 105 -3.46 4.13 -24.24
C LEU A 105 -3.47 3.35 -22.92
N LYS A 106 -4.28 3.77 -21.94
CA LYS A 106 -4.45 3.02 -20.69
C LYS A 106 -4.98 1.61 -20.92
N LYS A 107 -6.07 1.48 -21.70
CA LYS A 107 -6.63 0.17 -22.09
C LYS A 107 -5.65 -0.70 -22.86
N GLN A 108 -4.83 -0.11 -23.72
CA GLN A 108 -3.79 -0.83 -24.45
C GLN A 108 -2.69 -1.34 -23.50
N SER A 109 -2.30 -0.54 -22.50
CA SER A 109 -1.36 -0.96 -21.46
C SER A 109 -1.91 -2.15 -20.66
N GLU A 110 -3.16 -2.05 -20.18
CA GLU A 110 -3.87 -3.14 -19.49
C GLU A 110 -3.89 -4.43 -20.33
N GLN A 111 -4.22 -4.32 -21.63
CA GLN A 111 -4.21 -5.47 -22.53
C GLN A 111 -2.81 -6.04 -22.77
N SER A 112 -1.79 -5.19 -22.88
CA SER A 112 -0.42 -5.66 -23.12
C SER A 112 0.14 -6.41 -21.91
N GLN A 113 -0.30 -6.04 -20.71
CA GLN A 113 0.04 -6.76 -19.49
C GLN A 113 -0.52 -8.21 -19.51
N LEU A 114 -1.76 -8.39 -19.99
CA LEU A 114 -2.36 -9.71 -20.22
C LEU A 114 -1.59 -10.52 -21.27
N ASP A 115 -1.14 -9.86 -22.34
CA ASP A 115 -0.36 -10.52 -23.41
C ASP A 115 1.11 -10.82 -23.00
N HIS A 116 1.49 -10.53 -21.75
CA HIS A 116 2.86 -10.60 -21.22
C HIS A 116 3.87 -9.80 -22.05
N ARG A 117 3.49 -8.59 -22.47
CA ARG A 117 4.32 -7.69 -23.28
C ARG A 117 4.48 -6.33 -22.62
N VAL A 118 5.60 -5.68 -22.90
CA VAL A 118 5.87 -4.30 -22.49
C VAL A 118 5.67 -3.36 -23.68
N PRO A 119 4.54 -2.63 -23.76
CA PRO A 119 4.30 -1.66 -24.81
C PRO A 119 5.18 -0.42 -24.59
N LEU A 120 5.84 0.01 -25.66
CA LEU A 120 6.61 1.25 -25.72
C LEU A 120 5.78 2.32 -26.43
N ALA A 121 6.02 3.59 -26.07
CA ALA A 121 5.47 4.73 -26.76
C ALA A 121 6.46 5.89 -26.84
N ILE A 122 6.33 6.67 -27.92
CA ILE A 122 7.13 7.85 -28.22
C ILE A 122 6.15 8.95 -28.64
N LEU A 123 6.33 10.14 -28.07
CA LEU A 123 5.62 11.35 -28.44
C LEU A 123 6.66 12.44 -28.71
N HIS A 124 6.69 12.93 -29.95
CA HIS A 124 7.40 14.14 -30.34
C HIS A 124 6.38 15.17 -30.84
N SER A 125 6.42 16.37 -30.27
CA SER A 125 5.50 17.43 -30.64
C SER A 125 6.13 18.80 -30.46
N ASP A 126 5.97 19.64 -31.46
CA ASP A 126 6.05 21.08 -31.29
C ASP A 126 4.67 21.61 -30.89
N PHE A 127 4.66 22.63 -30.06
CA PHE A 127 3.43 23.31 -29.63
C PHE A 127 3.74 24.76 -29.29
N GLU A 128 2.73 25.62 -29.28
CA GLU A 128 2.85 26.95 -28.71
C GLU A 128 2.23 27.04 -27.33
N SER A 129 2.74 27.99 -26.56
CA SER A 129 2.10 28.50 -25.35
C SER A 129 1.91 30.01 -25.48
N ILE A 130 0.96 30.56 -24.73
CA ILE A 130 0.79 32.01 -24.65
C ILE A 130 1.88 32.57 -23.74
N THR A 131 2.60 33.60 -24.20
CA THR A 131 3.68 34.20 -23.43
C THR A 131 3.16 34.84 -22.15
N GLU A 132 3.97 34.79 -21.09
CA GLU A 132 3.67 35.49 -19.84
C GLU A 132 3.46 36.99 -20.06
N HIS A 133 4.27 37.60 -20.95
CA HIS A 133 4.13 39.00 -21.32
C HIS A 133 2.73 39.31 -21.87
N ALA A 134 2.23 38.49 -22.79
CA ALA A 134 0.90 38.66 -23.40
C ALA A 134 -0.24 38.52 -22.37
N MET A 135 -0.08 37.64 -21.37
CA MET A 135 -1.04 37.53 -20.27
C MET A 135 -1.03 38.80 -19.40
N ARG A 136 0.15 39.27 -18.98
CA ARG A 136 0.30 40.45 -18.12
C ARG A 136 -0.08 41.76 -18.81
N SER A 137 0.23 41.91 -20.09
CA SER A 137 -0.12 43.09 -20.89
C SER A 137 -1.60 43.14 -21.25
N GLN A 138 -2.36 42.08 -20.94
CA GLN A 138 -3.74 41.86 -21.38
C GLN A 138 -3.90 41.88 -22.90
N ALA A 139 -2.85 41.45 -23.64
CA ALA A 139 -2.94 41.20 -25.08
C ALA A 139 -3.98 40.13 -25.42
N ILE A 140 -4.23 39.24 -24.46
CA ILE A 140 -5.35 38.30 -24.49
C ILE A 140 -6.39 38.63 -23.41
N THR A 141 -7.66 38.39 -23.72
CA THR A 141 -8.80 38.63 -22.82
C THR A 141 -9.84 37.54 -22.94
N ARG A 142 -10.77 37.48 -21.99
CA ARG A 142 -11.90 36.56 -22.00
C ARG A 142 -13.20 37.34 -22.20
N ASP A 143 -14.02 36.92 -23.17
CA ASP A 143 -15.35 37.51 -23.40
C ASP A 143 -16.39 37.01 -22.37
N ALA A 144 -17.60 37.56 -22.42
CA ALA A 144 -18.68 37.20 -21.49
C ALA A 144 -19.17 35.75 -21.66
N GLN A 145 -18.91 35.11 -22.79
CA GLN A 145 -19.21 33.69 -23.04
C GLN A 145 -18.04 32.78 -22.66
N GLY A 146 -16.91 33.37 -22.24
CA GLY A 146 -15.72 32.66 -21.83
C GLY A 146 -14.72 32.38 -22.96
N SER A 147 -14.97 32.85 -24.19
CA SER A 147 -14.02 32.69 -25.29
C SER A 147 -12.79 33.57 -25.10
N ILE A 148 -11.62 33.05 -25.44
CA ILE A 148 -10.36 33.80 -25.43
C ILE A 148 -10.26 34.61 -26.72
N LEU A 149 -9.94 35.90 -26.56
CA LEU A 149 -9.80 36.88 -27.63
C LEU A 149 -8.41 37.51 -27.57
N ARG A 150 -7.83 37.76 -28.73
CA ARG A 150 -6.61 38.55 -28.89
C ARG A 150 -6.99 40.00 -29.20
N ARG A 151 -6.32 40.97 -28.55
CA ARG A 151 -6.60 42.41 -28.74
C ARG A 151 -5.93 43.00 -29.98
N ASP A 152 -4.72 42.57 -30.29
CA ASP A 152 -3.95 43.00 -31.47
C ASP A 152 -3.35 41.79 -32.19
N SER A 153 -3.75 41.58 -33.44
CA SER A 153 -3.26 40.49 -34.29
C SER A 153 -1.78 40.65 -34.70
N ASN A 154 -1.17 41.82 -34.47
CA ASN A 154 0.22 42.09 -34.83
C ASN A 154 1.19 41.86 -33.65
N GLU A 155 0.72 41.81 -32.41
CA GLU A 155 1.54 41.56 -31.24
C GLU A 155 1.90 40.08 -31.15
N ASN A 156 3.19 39.70 -31.15
CA ASN A 156 3.55 38.28 -30.99
C ASN A 156 3.22 37.80 -29.56
N ILE A 157 2.22 36.93 -29.43
CA ILE A 157 1.75 36.40 -28.15
C ILE A 157 2.13 34.93 -27.93
N PHE A 158 2.73 34.28 -28.92
CA PHE A 158 3.03 32.84 -28.89
C PHE A 158 4.53 32.60 -28.68
N GLU A 159 4.84 31.60 -27.87
CA GLU A 159 6.17 31.03 -27.74
C GLU A 159 6.10 29.56 -28.16
N LYS A 160 6.89 29.22 -29.18
CA LYS A 160 7.04 27.84 -29.65
C LYS A 160 7.96 27.06 -28.72
N LYS A 161 7.50 25.87 -28.34
CA LYS A 161 8.19 24.91 -27.49
C LYS A 161 8.13 23.53 -28.13
N SER A 162 8.96 22.61 -27.64
CA SER A 162 9.01 21.24 -28.12
C SER A 162 9.06 20.25 -26.96
N ILE A 163 8.36 19.13 -27.10
CA ILE A 163 8.40 18.00 -26.19
C ILE A 163 8.73 16.74 -26.97
N SER A 164 9.71 16.01 -26.48
CA SER A 164 9.98 14.63 -26.87
C SER A 164 10.00 13.78 -25.63
N ILE A 165 9.16 12.76 -25.57
CA ILE A 165 9.10 11.83 -24.45
C ILE A 165 8.95 10.42 -24.99
N ALA A 166 9.65 9.48 -24.38
CA ALA A 166 9.57 8.07 -24.70
C ALA A 166 9.52 7.28 -23.39
N SER A 167 8.69 6.25 -23.32
CA SER A 167 8.59 5.40 -22.14
C SER A 167 7.94 4.04 -22.44
N PRO A 168 8.21 3.03 -21.62
CA PRO A 168 7.29 1.91 -21.42
C PRO A 168 5.96 2.40 -20.85
N LEU A 169 4.84 1.82 -21.31
CA LEU A 169 3.53 2.08 -20.73
C LEU A 169 3.18 1.11 -19.59
N LEU A 170 4.20 0.50 -18.97
CA LEU A 170 4.12 -0.22 -17.69
C LEU A 170 5.23 0.28 -16.77
N THR A 171 4.97 0.31 -15.46
CA THR A 171 5.98 0.64 -14.45
C THR A 171 6.75 -0.59 -13.97
N ASN A 172 6.13 -1.77 -14.04
CA ASN A 172 6.72 -3.04 -13.65
C ASN A 172 6.43 -4.16 -14.68
N HIS A 173 7.28 -5.19 -14.70
CA HIS A 173 7.08 -6.41 -15.47
C HIS A 173 7.80 -7.60 -14.81
N LYS A 174 7.17 -8.79 -14.78
CA LYS A 174 7.73 -10.01 -14.19
C LYS A 174 8.33 -10.89 -15.30
N GLY A 175 9.64 -11.12 -15.28
CA GLY A 175 10.37 -11.97 -16.21
C GLY A 175 11.63 -11.33 -16.81
N LEU A 176 12.79 -11.98 -16.68
CA LEU A 176 14.05 -11.52 -17.29
C LEU A 176 14.05 -11.61 -18.81
N ASN A 177 13.28 -12.55 -19.37
CA ASN A 177 12.99 -12.61 -20.80
C ASN A 177 11.75 -11.76 -21.09
N THR A 178 11.97 -10.51 -21.47
CA THR A 178 10.92 -9.52 -21.70
C THR A 178 10.68 -9.30 -23.18
N THR A 179 9.41 -9.32 -23.57
CA THR A 179 8.97 -8.95 -24.92
C THR A 179 8.50 -7.51 -24.96
N PHE A 180 9.25 -6.63 -25.63
CA PHE A 180 8.83 -5.26 -25.90
C PHE A 180 8.11 -5.14 -27.25
N THR A 181 7.16 -4.21 -27.32
CA THR A 181 6.46 -3.88 -28.58
C THR A 181 6.34 -2.37 -28.76
N LEU A 182 6.67 -1.87 -29.94
CA LEU A 182 6.43 -0.48 -30.33
C LEU A 182 5.50 -0.51 -31.54
N THR A 183 4.25 -0.06 -31.40
CA THR A 183 3.32 -0.01 -32.54
C THR A 183 3.40 1.33 -33.25
N GLU A 184 3.06 1.38 -34.54
CA GLU A 184 3.00 2.66 -35.29
C GLU A 184 2.09 3.69 -34.61
N ASN A 185 0.96 3.25 -34.04
CA ASN A 185 0.04 4.13 -33.31
C ASN A 185 0.64 4.73 -32.02
N ASN A 186 1.71 4.12 -31.50
CA ASN A 186 2.42 4.59 -30.32
C ASN A 186 3.66 5.43 -30.68
N VAL A 187 3.95 5.63 -31.96
CA VAL A 187 4.97 6.58 -32.44
C VAL A 187 4.23 7.83 -32.91
N ILE A 188 4.00 8.75 -31.98
CA ILE A 188 3.27 9.99 -32.26
C ILE A 188 4.28 11.07 -32.59
N ASN A 189 4.20 11.59 -33.82
CA ASN A 189 4.92 12.79 -34.23
C ASN A 189 3.92 13.79 -34.84
N THR A 190 3.87 15.01 -34.27
CA THR A 190 2.97 16.07 -34.76
C THR A 190 3.69 17.14 -35.59
N THR A 191 5.02 17.00 -35.79
CA THR A 191 5.86 17.93 -36.55
C THR A 191 6.04 17.47 -38.00
N GLU A 192 6.53 18.36 -38.87
CA GLU A 192 6.87 18.02 -40.26
C GLU A 192 8.18 17.22 -40.37
N ASN A 193 9.06 17.33 -39.37
CA ASN A 193 10.32 16.62 -39.35
C ASN A 193 10.07 15.17 -38.95
N ALA A 194 9.98 14.28 -39.93
CA ALA A 194 9.66 12.88 -39.68
C ALA A 194 10.78 12.16 -38.93
N ILE A 195 10.40 11.19 -38.11
CA ILE A 195 11.36 10.29 -37.45
C ILE A 195 11.91 9.34 -38.51
N GLU A 196 13.22 9.38 -38.72
CA GLU A 196 13.92 8.49 -39.65
C GLU A 196 14.28 7.16 -38.98
N ARG A 197 14.81 7.22 -37.75
CA ARG A 197 15.27 6.03 -37.04
C ARG A 197 15.05 6.15 -35.53
N ILE A 198 14.68 5.02 -34.92
CA ILE A 198 14.59 4.87 -33.47
C ILE A 198 15.59 3.78 -33.08
N SER A 199 16.47 4.09 -32.14
CA SER A 199 17.36 3.12 -31.50
C SER A 199 17.12 3.12 -30.00
N ILE A 200 17.15 1.96 -29.36
CA ILE A 200 16.93 1.85 -27.91
C ILE A 200 18.08 1.04 -27.30
N ASN A 201 18.70 1.59 -26.26
CA ASN A 201 19.48 0.83 -25.30
C ASN A 201 18.55 0.42 -24.15
N PHE A 202 18.36 -0.89 -23.98
CA PHE A 202 17.41 -1.43 -23.01
C PHE A 202 18.00 -1.59 -21.61
N ASP A 203 19.30 -1.29 -21.42
CA ASP A 203 20.03 -1.54 -20.17
C ASP A 203 20.29 -3.05 -19.92
N ASP A 204 20.54 -3.79 -20.99
CA ASP A 204 20.92 -5.21 -20.98
C ASP A 204 22.41 -5.44 -21.30
N GLY A 205 23.20 -4.36 -21.33
CA GLY A 205 24.64 -4.40 -21.63
C GLY A 205 24.99 -4.54 -23.12
N LEU A 206 24.01 -4.60 -24.03
CA LEU A 206 24.24 -4.73 -25.48
C LEU A 206 24.25 -3.39 -26.23
N GLY A 207 23.97 -2.28 -25.56
CA GLY A 207 23.94 -0.94 -26.15
C GLY A 207 22.72 -0.69 -27.03
N PHE A 208 22.83 0.30 -27.93
CA PHE A 208 21.73 0.70 -28.80
C PHE A 208 21.44 -0.33 -29.90
N ARG A 209 20.16 -0.68 -30.06
CA ARG A 209 19.65 -1.47 -31.18
C ARG A 209 18.57 -0.70 -31.91
N SER A 210 18.59 -0.76 -33.24
CA SER A 210 17.54 -0.18 -34.08
C SER A 210 16.22 -0.90 -33.81
N VAL A 211 15.13 -0.13 -33.72
CA VAL A 211 13.78 -0.63 -33.47
C VAL A 211 12.87 -0.22 -34.61
N THR A 212 12.19 -1.20 -35.20
CA THR A 212 11.17 -1.00 -36.22
C THR A 212 9.79 -1.10 -35.58
N ALA A 213 8.88 -0.18 -35.90
CA ALA A 213 7.51 -0.26 -35.43
C ALA A 213 6.81 -1.55 -35.91
N ASN A 214 5.88 -2.07 -35.11
CA ASN A 214 5.13 -3.31 -35.29
C ASN A 214 5.96 -4.60 -35.26
N GLU A 215 7.27 -4.52 -35.05
CA GLU A 215 8.11 -5.68 -34.78
C GLU A 215 8.20 -5.97 -33.27
N THR A 216 8.38 -7.24 -32.94
CA THR A 216 8.55 -7.69 -31.56
C THR A 216 10.02 -7.65 -31.18
N ILE A 217 10.33 -7.08 -30.01
CA ILE A 217 11.70 -6.89 -29.55
C ILE A 217 11.91 -7.78 -28.33
N GLN A 218 12.73 -8.81 -28.47
CA GLN A 218 13.04 -9.75 -27.39
C GLN A 218 14.30 -9.30 -26.67
N ILE A 219 14.19 -9.11 -25.36
CA ILE A 219 15.28 -8.68 -24.48
C ILE A 219 15.45 -9.69 -23.36
N THR A 220 16.69 -10.07 -23.10
CA THR A 220 17.05 -10.91 -21.94
C THR A 220 17.92 -10.10 -21.01
N PHE A 221 17.38 -9.75 -19.85
CA PHE A 221 18.13 -9.08 -18.79
C PHE A 221 18.97 -10.09 -18.00
N SER A 222 20.17 -9.69 -17.57
CA SER A 222 21.04 -10.54 -16.74
C SER A 222 20.59 -10.62 -15.28
N GLU A 223 19.86 -9.61 -14.81
CA GLU A 223 19.38 -9.51 -13.44
C GLU A 223 18.08 -8.69 -13.37
N ALA A 224 17.29 -8.93 -12.33
CA ALA A 224 16.13 -8.12 -11.98
C ALA A 224 16.56 -6.71 -11.51
N GLY A 225 15.60 -5.81 -11.32
CA GLY A 225 15.80 -4.44 -10.84
C GLY A 225 15.29 -3.38 -11.80
N ASN A 226 15.56 -2.12 -11.45
CA ASN A 226 15.21 -0.97 -12.27
C ASN A 226 16.11 -0.91 -13.51
N LYS A 227 15.50 -0.83 -14.70
CA LYS A 227 16.18 -0.72 -15.99
C LYS A 227 16.00 0.68 -16.55
N ASN A 228 17.11 1.33 -16.93
CA ASN A 228 17.13 2.68 -17.48
C ASN A 228 17.21 2.65 -19.00
N LEU A 229 16.05 2.54 -19.64
CA LEU A 229 15.95 2.54 -21.10
C LEU A 229 16.35 3.90 -21.65
N THR A 230 17.24 3.90 -22.65
CA THR A 230 17.68 5.11 -23.36
C THR A 230 17.26 5.04 -24.82
N PHE A 231 16.44 5.99 -25.24
CA PHE A 231 15.89 6.12 -26.59
C PHE A 231 16.70 7.17 -27.35
N GLU A 232 17.25 6.79 -28.49
CA GLU A 232 17.85 7.68 -29.47
C GLU A 232 16.89 7.78 -30.66
N ILE A 233 16.41 8.99 -30.94
CA ILE A 233 15.47 9.30 -32.02
C ILE A 233 16.19 10.21 -33.01
N ILE A 234 16.34 9.74 -34.23
CA ILE A 234 16.98 10.47 -35.33
C ILE A 234 15.90 10.88 -36.31
N PHE A 235 15.92 12.15 -36.68
CA PHE A 235 14.97 12.76 -37.60
C PHE A 235 15.57 12.91 -39.00
N GLN A 236 14.73 13.17 -40.00
CA GLN A 236 15.15 13.31 -41.40
C GLN A 236 16.11 14.48 -41.66
N ASP A 237 16.10 15.49 -40.80
CA ASP A 237 17.06 16.60 -40.84
C ASP A 237 18.39 16.29 -40.13
N GLU A 238 18.62 15.03 -39.78
CA GLU A 238 19.79 14.51 -39.04
C GLU A 238 19.84 14.96 -37.57
N THR A 239 18.82 15.66 -37.06
CA THR A 239 18.72 15.99 -35.63
C THR A 239 18.60 14.71 -34.79
N VAL A 240 19.32 14.66 -33.68
CA VAL A 240 19.33 13.52 -32.75
C VAL A 240 18.80 13.95 -31.40
N ILE A 241 17.80 13.24 -30.89
CA ILE A 241 17.21 13.44 -29.57
C ILE A 241 17.43 12.18 -28.72
N VAL A 242 17.93 12.36 -27.50
CA VAL A 242 18.09 11.27 -26.52
C VAL A 242 17.12 11.46 -25.37
N ARG A 243 16.38 10.41 -25.00
CA ARG A 243 15.44 10.39 -23.87
C ARG A 243 15.63 9.17 -23.00
N HIS A 244 15.29 9.30 -21.72
CA HIS A 244 15.45 8.25 -20.72
C HIS A 244 14.10 7.86 -20.13
N ALA A 245 13.94 6.57 -19.84
CA ALA A 245 12.79 6.03 -19.13
C ALA A 245 13.19 4.90 -18.17
N SER A 246 12.35 4.63 -17.19
CA SER A 246 12.54 3.56 -16.22
C SER A 246 11.47 2.46 -16.35
N LEU A 247 11.87 1.23 -16.06
CA LEU A 247 11.00 0.05 -15.92
C LEU A 247 11.57 -0.88 -14.85
N LYS A 248 10.76 -1.30 -13.89
CA LYS A 248 11.17 -2.32 -12.91
C LYS A 248 10.94 -3.72 -13.48
N ILE A 249 12.00 -4.52 -13.61
CA ILE A 249 11.91 -5.94 -13.97
C ILE A 249 12.06 -6.78 -12.71
N SER A 250 11.07 -7.63 -12.40
CA SER A 250 11.15 -8.61 -11.32
C SER A 250 11.41 -10.01 -11.89
N ASN A 251 11.98 -10.91 -11.08
CA ASN A 251 12.15 -12.31 -11.50
C ASN A 251 10.79 -12.99 -11.67
N SER A 252 10.61 -13.74 -12.77
CA SER A 252 9.52 -14.71 -12.88
C SER A 252 9.82 -15.97 -12.09
N ASN A 253 8.82 -16.82 -11.88
CA ASN A 253 9.00 -18.11 -11.20
C ASN A 253 9.99 -19.00 -11.98
N ALA A 254 10.02 -18.89 -13.32
CA ALA A 254 11.00 -19.58 -14.16
C ALA A 254 12.43 -19.04 -13.98
N ASP A 255 12.58 -17.72 -13.78
CA ASP A 255 13.88 -17.10 -13.50
C ASP A 255 14.39 -17.53 -12.12
N LEU A 256 13.52 -17.52 -11.10
CA LEU A 256 13.82 -18.00 -9.75
C LEU A 256 14.32 -19.45 -9.75
N GLN A 257 13.64 -20.33 -10.49
CA GLN A 257 14.03 -21.73 -10.61
C GLN A 257 15.37 -21.91 -11.34
N SER A 258 15.59 -21.19 -12.44
CA SER A 258 16.78 -21.38 -13.30
C SER A 258 18.05 -20.74 -12.73
N HIS A 259 17.94 -19.58 -12.07
CA HIS A 259 19.10 -18.82 -11.59
C HIS A 259 19.41 -19.05 -10.11
N PHE A 260 18.39 -19.36 -9.31
CA PHE A 260 18.53 -19.48 -7.85
C PHE A 260 18.11 -20.84 -7.29
N ASN A 261 17.65 -21.76 -8.15
CA ASN A 261 17.10 -23.06 -7.74
C ASN A 261 15.98 -22.93 -6.69
N ARG A 262 15.18 -21.87 -6.81
CA ARG A 262 14.03 -21.58 -5.96
C ARG A 262 12.74 -21.97 -6.67
N THR A 263 11.89 -22.73 -6.00
CA THR A 263 10.62 -23.21 -6.57
C THR A 263 9.46 -22.47 -5.93
N VAL A 264 8.82 -21.60 -6.71
CA VAL A 264 7.58 -20.92 -6.32
C VAL A 264 6.40 -21.68 -6.92
N ALA A 265 5.49 -22.14 -6.07
CA ALA A 265 4.29 -22.85 -6.46
C ALA A 265 3.10 -21.88 -6.57
N THR A 266 2.54 -21.75 -7.76
CA THR A 266 1.29 -21.01 -8.00
C THR A 266 0.10 -21.95 -7.85
N PHE A 267 -0.92 -21.54 -7.09
CA PHE A 267 -2.09 -22.36 -6.80
C PHE A 267 -3.36 -21.52 -6.67
N ASN A 268 -4.51 -22.16 -6.81
CA ASN A 268 -5.83 -21.54 -6.60
C ASN A 268 -6.49 -22.17 -5.38
N SER A 269 -7.34 -21.42 -4.68
CA SER A 269 -8.16 -22.00 -3.61
C SER A 269 -9.19 -22.97 -4.18
N THR A 270 -9.46 -24.09 -3.50
CA THR A 270 -10.59 -24.97 -3.85
C THR A 270 -11.94 -24.42 -3.38
N ILE A 271 -11.92 -23.45 -2.46
CA ILE A 271 -13.10 -22.81 -1.91
C ILE A 271 -13.29 -21.44 -2.57
N THR A 272 -14.50 -21.21 -3.09
CA THR A 272 -14.94 -19.89 -3.58
C THR A 272 -15.72 -19.18 -2.47
N PRO A 273 -15.25 -18.04 -1.94
CA PRO A 273 -16.01 -17.29 -0.94
C PRO A 273 -17.23 -16.63 -1.60
N ASP A 274 -18.37 -16.59 -0.91
CA ASP A 274 -19.50 -15.77 -1.37
C ASP A 274 -19.17 -14.28 -1.18
N LEU A 275 -19.07 -13.53 -2.27
CA LEU A 275 -18.81 -12.10 -2.29
C LEU A 275 -20.03 -11.28 -2.74
N SER A 276 -21.19 -11.92 -2.96
CA SER A 276 -22.42 -11.24 -3.36
C SER A 276 -22.89 -10.14 -2.39
N PRO A 277 -22.63 -10.19 -1.06
CA PRO A 277 -22.95 -9.08 -0.17
C PRO A 277 -22.21 -7.78 -0.52
N TYR A 278 -21.05 -7.88 -1.18
CA TYR A 278 -20.27 -6.73 -1.66
C TYR A 278 -20.76 -6.19 -3.01
N GLY A 279 -21.75 -6.82 -3.63
CA GLY A 279 -22.24 -6.48 -4.97
C GLY A 279 -21.52 -7.23 -6.11
N GLU A 280 -20.67 -8.19 -5.80
CA GLU A 280 -20.06 -9.07 -6.79
C GLU A 280 -21.12 -10.01 -7.40
N ALA A 281 -21.38 -9.87 -8.69
CA ALA A 281 -22.38 -10.69 -9.39
C ALA A 281 -21.95 -12.17 -9.51
N ILE A 282 -20.65 -12.42 -9.60
CA ILE A 282 -20.04 -13.74 -9.64
C ILE A 282 -18.85 -13.70 -8.67
N SER A 283 -18.77 -14.70 -7.81
CA SER A 283 -17.60 -14.86 -6.93
C SER A 283 -16.61 -15.82 -7.57
N TYR A 284 -15.33 -15.48 -7.45
CA TYR A 284 -14.22 -16.25 -8.00
C TYR A 284 -13.27 -16.69 -6.89
N VAL A 285 -12.56 -17.79 -7.13
CA VAL A 285 -11.42 -18.22 -6.30
C VAL A 285 -10.26 -17.23 -6.43
N GLY A 286 -9.38 -17.20 -5.43
CA GLY A 286 -8.12 -16.47 -5.51
C GLY A 286 -7.02 -17.31 -6.13
N THR A 287 -5.95 -16.64 -6.56
CA THR A 287 -4.66 -17.24 -6.95
C THR A 287 -3.58 -16.76 -5.99
N GLY A 288 -2.79 -17.69 -5.45
CA GLY A 288 -1.68 -17.43 -4.55
C GLY A 288 -0.38 -18.04 -5.06
N GLU A 289 0.73 -17.58 -4.49
CA GLU A 289 2.06 -18.15 -4.69
C GLU A 289 2.65 -18.52 -3.32
N TYR A 290 3.30 -19.68 -3.21
CA TYR A 290 4.08 -20.00 -2.02
C TYR A 290 5.45 -20.59 -2.33
N GLU A 291 6.37 -20.43 -1.39
CA GLU A 291 7.71 -21.03 -1.43
C GLU A 291 8.06 -21.64 -0.07
N LEU A 292 8.74 -22.79 -0.11
CA LEU A 292 9.23 -23.50 1.06
C LEU A 292 10.71 -23.19 1.30
N PHE A 293 11.02 -22.67 2.47
CA PHE A 293 12.38 -22.49 2.99
C PHE A 293 12.60 -23.55 4.08
N LEU A 294 12.97 -24.76 3.65
CA LEU A 294 13.15 -25.89 4.54
C LEU A 294 14.31 -25.67 5.52
N SER A 295 14.23 -26.35 6.66
CA SER A 295 15.32 -26.46 7.63
C SER A 295 16.53 -27.23 7.03
N ALA A 296 17.66 -27.27 7.76
CA ALA A 296 18.89 -27.91 7.29
C ALA A 296 18.77 -29.42 7.01
N ASP A 297 17.74 -30.10 7.53
CA ASP A 297 17.47 -31.52 7.26
C ASP A 297 16.73 -31.77 5.93
N ASN A 298 16.24 -30.72 5.27
CA ASN A 298 15.44 -30.77 4.05
C ASN A 298 14.17 -31.64 4.17
N ILE A 299 13.56 -31.66 5.36
CA ILE A 299 12.29 -32.36 5.61
C ILE A 299 11.27 -31.30 6.02
N LEU A 300 10.14 -31.23 5.32
CA LEU A 300 9.00 -30.44 5.78
C LEU A 300 8.37 -31.15 6.99
N ASP A 301 8.67 -30.71 8.21
CA ASP A 301 8.13 -31.32 9.44
C ASP A 301 7.66 -30.30 10.49
N LYS A 302 8.21 -29.08 10.52
CA LYS A 302 7.89 -28.04 11.52
C LYS A 302 7.53 -26.72 10.85
N PRO A 303 6.36 -26.66 10.19
CA PRO A 303 5.99 -25.53 9.35
C PRO A 303 5.64 -24.25 10.15
N ILE A 304 6.21 -23.14 9.71
CA ILE A 304 5.86 -21.77 10.05
C ILE A 304 5.37 -21.08 8.76
N ILE A 305 4.08 -20.80 8.69
CA ILE A 305 3.47 -20.11 7.54
C ILE A 305 3.43 -18.61 7.82
N LEU A 306 4.14 -17.82 7.02
CA LEU A 306 4.09 -16.36 7.00
C LEU A 306 3.16 -15.90 5.88
N VAL A 307 2.14 -15.14 6.24
CA VAL A 307 1.10 -14.68 5.32
C VAL A 307 1.36 -13.22 4.95
N ASP A 308 1.52 -12.91 3.67
CA ASP A 308 1.76 -11.52 3.27
C ASP A 308 0.59 -10.58 3.65
N GLY A 309 0.94 -9.31 3.80
CA GLY A 309 0.04 -8.23 4.14
C GLY A 309 -0.56 -7.53 2.92
N PHE A 310 -0.91 -6.26 3.10
CA PHE A 310 -1.43 -5.40 2.05
C PHE A 310 -0.29 -5.02 1.08
N ASP A 311 -0.43 -5.37 -0.20
CA ASP A 311 0.61 -5.15 -1.21
C ASP A 311 0.07 -4.69 -2.58
N PRO A 312 -0.28 -3.40 -2.74
CA PRO A 312 -0.73 -2.87 -4.03
C PRO A 312 0.29 -3.11 -5.15
N GLY A 313 -0.16 -3.78 -6.21
CA GLY A 313 0.59 -4.02 -7.42
C GLY A 313 1.61 -5.17 -7.34
N ASP A 314 1.52 -6.06 -6.34
CA ASP A 314 2.51 -7.13 -6.06
C ASP A 314 3.93 -6.53 -6.02
N GLY A 315 4.04 -5.45 -5.24
CA GLY A 315 5.24 -4.62 -5.14
C GLY A 315 6.41 -5.34 -4.49
N ARG A 316 6.13 -6.37 -3.68
CA ARG A 316 7.10 -7.24 -3.01
C ARG A 316 6.97 -8.67 -3.53
N ASP A 317 8.08 -9.23 -4.01
CA ASP A 317 8.13 -10.66 -4.27
C ASP A 317 8.36 -11.46 -2.98
N ILE A 318 8.36 -12.79 -3.06
CA ILE A 318 8.62 -13.68 -1.91
C ILE A 318 9.96 -13.37 -1.23
N THR A 319 10.98 -12.93 -1.98
CA THR A 319 12.27 -12.51 -1.39
C THR A 319 12.06 -11.29 -0.50
N GLY A 320 11.38 -10.26 -1.02
CA GLY A 320 11.03 -9.05 -0.28
C GLY A 320 10.17 -9.35 0.96
N ILE A 321 9.26 -10.32 0.88
CA ILE A 321 8.46 -10.77 2.03
C ILE A 321 9.34 -11.47 3.08
N TYR A 322 10.26 -12.34 2.68
CA TYR A 322 11.22 -12.97 3.61
C TYR A 322 12.16 -11.93 4.24
N GLU A 323 12.53 -10.89 3.50
CA GLU A 323 13.33 -9.76 4.01
C GLU A 323 12.58 -8.89 5.02
N LEU A 324 11.24 -8.92 5.09
CA LEU A 324 10.49 -8.31 6.19
C LEU A 324 10.76 -8.99 7.53
N LEU A 325 11.34 -10.20 7.53
CA LEU A 325 11.81 -10.87 8.73
C LEU A 325 13.18 -10.37 9.22
N ASN A 326 13.78 -9.40 8.52
CA ASN A 326 15.04 -8.78 8.93
C ASN A 326 14.86 -7.86 10.14
N PHE A 327 15.86 -7.85 11.02
CA PHE A 327 15.95 -6.92 12.16
C PHE A 327 17.42 -6.61 12.48
N GLU A 328 17.67 -5.44 13.03
CA GLU A 328 19.01 -5.02 13.42
C GLU A 328 19.36 -5.47 14.83
N GLN A 329 20.48 -6.18 14.99
CA GLN A 329 21.03 -6.59 16.28
C GLN A 329 22.50 -6.17 16.37
N ASN A 330 22.81 -5.26 17.30
CA ASN A 330 24.18 -4.74 17.51
C ASN A 330 24.86 -4.18 16.25
N GLY A 331 24.08 -3.57 15.34
CA GLY A 331 24.57 -3.00 14.07
C GLY A 331 24.83 -4.05 12.98
N THR A 332 24.27 -5.25 13.12
CA THR A 332 24.27 -6.30 12.09
C THR A 332 22.83 -6.74 11.82
N THR A 333 22.47 -6.83 10.54
CA THR A 333 21.19 -7.38 10.11
C THR A 333 21.14 -8.89 10.41
N SER A 334 20.12 -9.31 11.14
CA SER A 334 19.74 -10.71 11.40
C SER A 334 18.33 -10.96 10.82
N ASN A 335 17.94 -12.22 10.64
CA ASN A 335 16.63 -12.58 10.07
C ASN A 335 15.91 -13.61 10.94
N LEU A 336 14.66 -13.35 11.33
CA LEU A 336 13.86 -14.27 12.16
C LEU A 336 13.63 -15.62 11.47
N GLY A 337 13.39 -15.63 10.16
CA GLY A 337 13.23 -16.84 9.36
C GLY A 337 14.49 -17.73 9.39
N ASP A 338 15.67 -17.12 9.26
CA ASP A 338 16.94 -17.84 9.38
C ASP A 338 17.16 -18.39 10.79
N LEU A 339 16.79 -17.64 11.83
CA LEU A 339 16.91 -18.09 13.21
C LEU A 339 16.06 -19.32 13.50
N VAL A 340 14.79 -19.33 13.09
CA VAL A 340 13.91 -20.49 13.32
C VAL A 340 14.31 -21.70 12.46
N ARG A 341 14.83 -21.47 11.25
CA ARG A 341 15.37 -22.56 10.40
C ARG A 341 16.61 -23.21 11.00
N ASN A 342 17.46 -22.45 11.68
CA ASN A 342 18.59 -23.00 12.44
C ASN A 342 18.15 -23.86 13.64
N GLU A 343 16.93 -23.64 14.15
CA GLU A 343 16.29 -24.47 15.20
C GLU A 343 15.48 -25.64 14.61
N GLY A 344 15.54 -25.84 13.29
CA GLY A 344 14.90 -26.95 12.59
C GLY A 344 13.44 -26.70 12.19
N PHE A 345 12.98 -25.45 12.15
CA PHE A 345 11.65 -25.12 11.59
C PHE A 345 11.73 -24.86 10.08
N ASP A 346 10.63 -25.08 9.38
CA ASP A 346 10.48 -24.76 7.96
C ASP A 346 9.68 -23.47 7.82
N VAL A 347 10.14 -22.53 6.99
CA VAL A 347 9.41 -21.28 6.74
C VAL A 347 8.71 -21.37 5.40
N ILE A 348 7.40 -21.11 5.39
CA ILE A 348 6.56 -21.09 4.20
C ILE A 348 6.06 -19.68 4.02
N ILE A 349 6.35 -19.06 2.88
CA ILE A 349 5.87 -17.71 2.56
C ILE A 349 4.65 -17.82 1.64
N LEU A 350 3.54 -17.17 1.97
CA LEU A 350 2.36 -17.04 1.13
C LEU A 350 2.26 -15.61 0.57
N ASN A 351 2.39 -15.47 -0.75
CA ASN A 351 2.21 -14.23 -1.51
C ASN A 351 0.86 -14.21 -2.25
N PHE A 352 0.31 -13.01 -2.48
CA PHE A 352 -0.90 -12.75 -3.25
C PHE A 352 -0.55 -11.96 -4.52
N PRO A 353 -0.17 -12.64 -5.63
CA PRO A 353 0.38 -11.98 -6.80
C PRO A 353 -0.65 -11.14 -7.57
N VAL A 354 -0.19 -10.32 -8.51
CA VAL A 354 -1.05 -9.87 -9.61
C VAL A 354 -1.18 -11.00 -10.63
N TYR A 355 -2.40 -11.40 -10.98
CA TYR A 355 -2.66 -12.51 -11.90
C TYR A 355 -3.78 -12.21 -12.89
N GLU A 356 -3.75 -12.88 -14.05
CA GLU A 356 -4.89 -12.95 -14.96
C GLU A 356 -5.87 -14.00 -14.46
N ARG A 357 -7.11 -13.61 -14.19
CA ARG A 357 -8.18 -14.56 -13.88
C ARG A 357 -8.64 -15.30 -15.14
N ALA A 358 -8.54 -16.62 -15.12
CA ALA A 358 -8.84 -17.49 -16.26
C ALA A 358 -10.29 -17.39 -16.79
N ASP A 359 -11.27 -17.04 -15.95
CA ASP A 359 -12.69 -17.01 -16.35
C ASP A 359 -13.05 -15.84 -17.27
N ASP A 360 -12.40 -14.68 -17.12
CA ASP A 360 -12.78 -13.45 -17.81
C ASP A 360 -11.59 -12.58 -18.26
N SER A 361 -10.36 -13.10 -18.20
CA SER A 361 -9.12 -12.41 -18.62
C SER A 361 -8.95 -11.03 -18.00
N LYS A 362 -9.36 -10.86 -16.74
CA LYS A 362 -9.12 -9.63 -15.98
C LYS A 362 -7.86 -9.77 -15.15
N MET A 363 -7.04 -8.72 -15.16
CA MET A 363 -5.96 -8.56 -14.20
C MET A 363 -6.54 -8.29 -12.82
N ILE A 364 -6.13 -9.11 -11.86
CA ILE A 364 -6.51 -9.01 -10.45
C ILE A 364 -5.25 -8.78 -9.64
N ASP A 365 -5.29 -7.77 -8.79
CA ASP A 365 -4.25 -7.49 -7.82
C ASP A 365 -4.58 -8.22 -6.51
N GLY A 366 -3.95 -9.37 -6.29
CA GLY A 366 -4.18 -10.23 -5.12
C GLY A 366 -3.80 -9.55 -3.81
N GLY A 367 -2.78 -8.68 -3.82
CA GLY A 367 -2.26 -7.98 -2.64
C GLY A 367 -3.22 -6.95 -2.05
N VAL A 368 -4.32 -6.63 -2.74
CA VAL A 368 -5.36 -5.69 -2.27
C VAL A 368 -6.79 -6.20 -2.49
N ASP A 369 -6.94 -7.49 -2.78
CA ASP A 369 -8.22 -8.15 -3.02
C ASP A 369 -9.03 -8.33 -1.73
N PHE A 370 -10.22 -8.91 -1.84
CA PHE A 370 -11.05 -9.21 -0.67
C PHE A 370 -10.31 -10.13 0.31
N ILE A 371 -10.30 -9.75 1.59
CA ILE A 371 -9.65 -10.51 2.66
C ILE A 371 -10.18 -11.95 2.73
N GLU A 372 -11.49 -12.17 2.49
CA GLU A 372 -12.07 -13.52 2.46
C GLU A 372 -11.54 -14.38 1.31
N ARG A 373 -11.26 -13.79 0.14
CA ARG A 373 -10.68 -14.54 -1.00
C ARG A 373 -9.25 -14.95 -0.69
N ASN A 374 -8.46 -14.04 -0.12
CA ASN A 374 -7.10 -14.34 0.33
C ASN A 374 -7.09 -15.35 1.48
N ALA A 375 -8.09 -15.32 2.38
CA ALA A 375 -8.22 -16.29 3.46
C ALA A 375 -8.47 -17.72 2.92
N MET A 376 -9.24 -17.87 1.84
CA MET A 376 -9.45 -19.20 1.24
C MET A 376 -8.19 -19.78 0.60
N LEU A 377 -7.24 -18.93 0.16
CA LEU A 377 -5.91 -19.38 -0.27
C LEU A 377 -5.09 -19.91 0.91
N LEU A 378 -5.15 -19.26 2.07
CA LEU A 378 -4.48 -19.76 3.26
C LEU A 378 -5.09 -21.07 3.77
N VAL A 379 -6.42 -21.23 3.72
CA VAL A 379 -7.07 -22.52 4.03
C VAL A 379 -6.54 -23.62 3.12
N GLU A 380 -6.44 -23.35 1.82
CA GLU A 380 -5.89 -24.29 0.85
C GLU A 380 -4.41 -24.62 1.16
N LEU A 381 -3.58 -23.61 1.44
CA LEU A 381 -2.18 -23.82 1.79
C LEU A 381 -2.01 -24.64 3.06
N ILE A 382 -2.80 -24.40 4.11
CA ILE A 382 -2.78 -25.20 5.34
C ILE A 382 -3.06 -26.67 5.02
N ASN A 383 -4.06 -26.95 4.18
CA ASN A 383 -4.40 -28.32 3.78
C ASN A 383 -3.25 -28.98 2.98
N ILE A 384 -2.63 -28.24 2.06
CA ILE A 384 -1.46 -28.72 1.29
C ILE A 384 -0.32 -29.07 2.25
N ILE A 385 0.06 -28.15 3.14
CA ILE A 385 1.17 -28.37 4.08
C ILE A 385 0.87 -29.51 5.06
N ASN A 386 -0.35 -29.62 5.58
CA ASN A 386 -0.72 -30.73 6.48
C ASN A 386 -0.70 -32.08 5.77
N ALA A 387 -1.02 -32.14 4.48
CA ALA A 387 -0.98 -33.36 3.69
C ALA A 387 0.46 -33.78 3.32
N GLU A 388 1.37 -32.82 3.16
CA GLU A 388 2.75 -33.05 2.71
C GLU A 388 3.77 -33.17 3.83
N LYS A 389 3.53 -32.55 5.00
CA LYS A 389 4.48 -32.57 6.11
C LYS A 389 4.67 -33.97 6.68
N ILE A 390 5.89 -34.27 7.09
CA ILE A 390 6.26 -35.52 7.72
C ILE A 390 6.17 -35.35 9.24
N GLY A 391 5.40 -36.23 9.89
CA GLY A 391 5.21 -36.18 11.34
C GLY A 391 3.87 -35.56 11.72
N VAL A 392 3.78 -35.08 12.96
CA VAL A 392 2.52 -34.59 13.56
C VAL A 392 2.68 -33.22 14.21
N GLU A 393 3.79 -32.52 13.95
CA GLU A 393 4.03 -31.22 14.55
C GLU A 393 3.01 -30.20 13.99
N PRO A 394 2.26 -29.50 14.87
CA PRO A 394 1.31 -28.51 14.42
C PRO A 394 2.00 -27.25 13.86
N ASN A 395 1.34 -26.63 12.91
CA ASN A 395 1.75 -25.40 12.24
C ASN A 395 1.85 -24.23 13.24
N VAL A 396 2.74 -23.30 12.92
CA VAL A 396 2.71 -21.91 13.41
C VAL A 396 2.28 -21.02 12.25
N ILE A 397 1.38 -20.06 12.51
CA ILE A 397 0.98 -19.07 11.50
C ILE A 397 1.32 -17.67 12.01
N ILE A 398 2.01 -16.89 11.19
CA ILE A 398 2.35 -15.50 11.47
C ILE A 398 1.63 -14.64 10.44
N GLY A 399 0.75 -13.76 10.92
CA GLY A 399 -0.04 -12.85 10.10
C GLY A 399 0.35 -11.39 10.35
N PRO A 400 1.35 -10.86 9.64
CA PRO A 400 1.65 -9.43 9.64
C PRO A 400 0.56 -8.60 8.94
N SER A 401 0.22 -7.42 9.49
CA SER A 401 -0.68 -6.45 8.85
C SER A 401 -2.03 -7.07 8.42
N MET A 402 -2.46 -6.87 7.17
CA MET A 402 -3.63 -7.53 6.57
C MET A 402 -3.54 -9.07 6.63
N GLY A 403 -2.33 -9.65 6.59
CA GLY A 403 -2.08 -11.08 6.78
C GLY A 403 -2.61 -11.61 8.12
N GLY A 404 -2.68 -10.76 9.15
CA GLY A 404 -3.33 -11.06 10.43
C GLY A 404 -4.85 -11.14 10.33
N LEU A 405 -5.48 -10.36 9.46
CA LEU A 405 -6.92 -10.49 9.18
C LEU A 405 -7.22 -11.71 8.30
N ILE A 406 -6.37 -11.98 7.31
CA ILE A 406 -6.45 -13.15 6.43
C ILE A 406 -6.34 -14.43 7.25
N SER A 407 -5.31 -14.54 8.09
CA SER A 407 -5.09 -15.70 8.96
C SER A 407 -6.18 -15.88 10.02
N ARG A 408 -6.63 -14.79 10.63
CA ARG A 408 -7.80 -14.82 11.53
C ARG A 408 -9.05 -15.37 10.83
N TYR A 409 -9.35 -14.88 9.62
CA TYR A 409 -10.54 -15.34 8.89
C TYR A 409 -10.41 -16.82 8.49
N ALA A 410 -9.24 -17.23 7.99
CA ALA A 410 -8.98 -18.60 7.55
C ALA A 410 -9.13 -19.61 8.70
N LEU A 411 -8.48 -19.35 9.85
CA LEU A 411 -8.56 -20.22 11.02
C LEU A 411 -9.99 -20.29 11.58
N ASN A 412 -10.65 -19.14 11.76
CA ASN A 412 -12.05 -19.11 12.18
C ASN A 412 -12.96 -19.90 11.23
N TYR A 413 -12.73 -19.77 9.91
CA TYR A 413 -13.50 -20.48 8.89
C TYR A 413 -13.30 -21.99 8.99
N MET A 414 -12.06 -22.45 9.17
CA MET A 414 -11.74 -23.87 9.33
C MET A 414 -12.41 -24.45 10.58
N GLU A 415 -12.30 -23.76 11.72
CA GLU A 415 -12.96 -24.18 12.97
C GLU A 415 -14.48 -24.25 12.83
N ASN A 416 -15.11 -23.22 12.27
CA ASN A 416 -16.56 -23.19 12.02
C ASN A 416 -17.01 -24.30 11.05
N SER A 417 -16.14 -24.69 10.13
CA SER A 417 -16.40 -25.73 9.13
C SER A 417 -16.00 -27.13 9.60
N ASN A 418 -15.55 -27.29 10.85
CA ASN A 418 -14.96 -28.52 11.39
C ASN A 418 -13.81 -29.09 10.54
N MET A 419 -12.98 -28.20 9.99
CA MET A 419 -11.74 -28.54 9.30
C MET A 419 -10.59 -28.43 10.31
N ASP A 420 -9.79 -29.49 10.45
CA ASP A 420 -8.61 -29.46 11.30
C ASP A 420 -7.49 -28.68 10.60
N HIS A 421 -7.14 -27.53 11.17
CA HIS A 421 -6.07 -26.67 10.66
C HIS A 421 -4.69 -27.05 11.21
N GLU A 422 -4.62 -28.01 12.14
CA GLU A 422 -3.40 -28.46 12.83
C GLU A 422 -2.45 -27.31 13.20
N THR A 423 -2.97 -26.23 13.77
CA THR A 423 -2.17 -25.04 14.12
C THR A 423 -2.15 -24.86 15.62
N ARG A 424 -0.96 -24.86 16.24
CA ARG A 424 -0.83 -24.69 17.69
C ARG A 424 -0.70 -23.23 18.11
N LEU A 425 -0.13 -22.38 17.24
CA LEU A 425 0.21 -21.00 17.55
C LEU A 425 -0.14 -20.11 16.36
N TRP A 426 -0.91 -19.07 16.63
CA TRP A 426 -1.15 -17.97 15.73
C TRP A 426 -0.58 -16.68 16.31
N ILE A 427 0.29 -16.02 15.54
CA ILE A 427 0.91 -14.73 15.88
C ILE A 427 0.27 -13.66 14.99
N SER A 428 -0.58 -12.82 15.59
CA SER A 428 -1.07 -11.60 14.95
C SER A 428 0.00 -10.53 15.08
N PHE A 429 0.55 -10.03 13.97
CA PHE A 429 1.63 -9.04 13.99
C PHE A 429 1.15 -7.70 13.39
N ASP A 430 0.89 -6.74 14.26
CA ASP A 430 0.45 -5.38 13.94
C ASP A 430 -0.77 -5.34 13.00
N ALA A 431 -1.72 -6.26 13.21
CA ALA A 431 -2.86 -6.47 12.33
C ALA A 431 -4.04 -5.52 12.65
N PRO A 432 -4.72 -4.93 11.65
CA PRO A 432 -5.79 -3.95 11.89
C PRO A 432 -7.14 -4.59 12.30
N HIS A 433 -7.24 -5.23 13.46
CA HIS A 433 -8.47 -5.91 13.90
C HIS A 433 -9.68 -4.99 14.11
N HIS A 434 -9.47 -3.73 14.50
CA HIS A 434 -10.50 -2.68 14.48
C HIS A 434 -10.29 -1.68 13.33
N GLY A 435 -9.48 -2.03 12.34
CA GLY A 435 -9.22 -1.25 11.14
C GLY A 435 -7.90 -0.51 11.12
N ALA A 436 -7.55 -0.05 9.92
CA ALA A 436 -6.38 0.77 9.62
C ALA A 436 -6.80 2.23 9.42
N ASN A 437 -5.83 3.13 9.45
CA ASN A 437 -6.05 4.55 9.28
C ASN A 437 -5.15 5.13 8.20
N VAL A 438 -5.73 5.90 7.28
CA VAL A 438 -5.01 6.87 6.47
C VAL A 438 -5.69 8.20 6.73
N PRO A 439 -4.99 9.25 7.17
CA PRO A 439 -5.63 10.51 7.51
C PRO A 439 -6.58 10.98 6.40
N ILE A 440 -7.84 11.22 6.75
CA ILE A 440 -8.89 11.55 5.78
C ILE A 440 -8.57 12.82 4.97
N GLY A 441 -7.74 13.71 5.53
CA GLY A 441 -7.21 14.88 4.83
C GLY A 441 -6.26 14.54 3.66
N PHE A 442 -5.49 13.45 3.75
CA PHE A 442 -4.68 12.95 2.64
C PHE A 442 -5.53 12.25 1.59
N GLN A 443 -6.49 11.40 2.00
CA GLN A 443 -7.40 10.75 1.06
C GLN A 443 -8.17 11.78 0.21
N HIS A 444 -8.66 12.86 0.84
CA HIS A 444 -9.29 13.99 0.14
C HIS A 444 -8.35 14.64 -0.88
N GLN A 445 -7.12 14.97 -0.49
CA GLN A 445 -6.18 15.72 -1.35
C GLN A 445 -5.73 14.91 -2.55
N PHE A 446 -5.32 13.66 -2.33
CA PHE A 446 -4.88 12.82 -3.43
C PHE A 446 -6.05 12.55 -4.39
N ASN A 447 -7.27 12.35 -3.90
CA ASN A 447 -8.44 12.19 -4.76
C ASN A 447 -8.74 13.47 -5.56
N PHE A 448 -8.67 14.65 -4.92
CA PHE A 448 -8.88 15.93 -5.59
C PHE A 448 -7.80 16.23 -6.64
N LEU A 449 -6.52 16.00 -6.35
CA LEU A 449 -5.46 16.21 -7.33
C LEU A 449 -5.50 15.18 -8.48
N ALA A 450 -5.88 13.94 -8.18
CA ALA A 450 -5.98 12.87 -9.18
C ALA A 450 -7.19 13.02 -10.11
N PHE A 451 -8.31 13.57 -9.63
CA PHE A 451 -9.59 13.57 -10.37
C PHE A 451 -10.37 14.88 -10.38
N GLY A 452 -10.05 15.86 -9.55
CA GLY A 452 -10.84 17.08 -9.31
C GLY A 452 -10.39 18.35 -10.06
N LEU A 453 -9.39 18.23 -10.93
CA LEU A 453 -8.82 19.34 -11.70
C LEU A 453 -9.20 19.20 -13.19
N ASP A 454 -10.35 18.63 -13.51
CA ASP A 454 -10.80 18.32 -14.87
C ASP A 454 -11.77 19.33 -15.49
N ASP A 455 -12.15 20.38 -14.75
CA ASP A 455 -13.24 21.29 -15.11
C ASP A 455 -12.78 22.69 -15.59
N PHE A 456 -11.49 22.88 -15.88
CA PHE A 456 -11.01 24.18 -16.37
C PHE A 456 -11.48 24.44 -17.80
N TRP A 457 -12.23 25.53 -17.97
CA TRP A 457 -12.79 25.93 -19.27
C TRP A 457 -11.74 26.09 -20.40
N VAL A 458 -10.55 26.62 -20.08
CA VAL A 458 -9.49 26.91 -21.07
C VAL A 458 -8.33 25.93 -20.96
N LEU A 459 -7.92 25.59 -19.73
CA LEU A 459 -6.77 24.72 -19.48
C LEU A 459 -7.09 23.23 -19.70
N GLY A 460 -8.36 22.84 -19.68
CA GLY A 460 -8.81 21.45 -19.69
C GLY A 460 -8.40 20.68 -18.45
N SER A 461 -8.21 19.38 -18.62
CA SER A 461 -7.87 18.53 -17.50
C SER A 461 -6.43 18.73 -17.06
N GLN A 462 -6.29 19.11 -15.79
CA GLN A 462 -5.05 19.29 -15.04
C GLN A 462 -4.89 18.24 -13.93
N ASN A 463 -5.68 17.16 -13.97
CA ASN A 463 -5.54 16.01 -13.06
C ASN A 463 -4.09 15.49 -13.05
N VAL A 464 -3.60 15.00 -11.92
CA VAL A 464 -2.25 14.43 -11.81
C VAL A 464 -2.32 12.92 -12.07
N GLU A 465 -1.84 12.46 -13.24
CA GLU A 465 -1.95 11.05 -13.63
C GLU A 465 -1.17 10.12 -12.67
N GLU A 466 -0.06 10.59 -12.13
CA GLU A 466 0.81 9.86 -11.20
C GLU A 466 0.13 9.51 -9.86
N LEU A 467 -0.90 10.27 -9.46
CA LEU A 467 -1.63 10.04 -8.21
C LEU A 467 -2.82 9.08 -8.37
N GLN A 468 -3.23 8.77 -9.61
CA GLN A 468 -4.37 7.88 -9.84
C GLN A 468 -4.18 6.45 -9.30
N PRO A 469 -2.99 5.83 -9.38
CA PRO A 469 -2.74 4.51 -8.79
C PRO A 469 -2.94 4.47 -7.27
N ILE A 470 -2.56 5.54 -6.56
CA ILE A 470 -2.79 5.67 -5.10
C ILE A 470 -4.29 5.61 -4.80
N ILE A 471 -5.14 6.20 -5.66
CA ILE A 471 -6.58 6.17 -5.44
C ILE A 471 -7.20 4.86 -5.91
N ASN A 472 -7.00 4.48 -7.17
CA ASN A 472 -7.69 3.36 -7.79
C ASN A 472 -7.09 2.00 -7.41
N GLY A 473 -5.75 1.92 -7.32
CA GLY A 473 -5.03 0.69 -6.96
C GLY A 473 -4.95 0.46 -5.46
N MET A 474 -4.91 1.53 -4.65
CA MET A 474 -4.77 1.41 -3.19
C MET A 474 -6.06 1.77 -2.43
N LEU A 475 -6.51 3.04 -2.41
CA LEU A 475 -7.60 3.48 -1.52
C LEU A 475 -9.00 2.98 -1.90
N ARG A 476 -9.24 2.68 -3.18
CA ARG A 476 -10.48 2.08 -3.71
C ARG A 476 -10.40 0.55 -3.82
N SER A 477 -9.31 -0.07 -3.39
CA SER A 477 -9.19 -1.53 -3.38
C SER A 477 -10.21 -2.17 -2.44
N SER A 478 -10.52 -3.44 -2.67
CA SER A 478 -11.43 -4.22 -1.81
C SER A 478 -10.92 -4.28 -0.38
N ALA A 479 -9.63 -4.59 -0.19
CA ALA A 479 -8.99 -4.63 1.11
C ALA A 479 -9.04 -3.27 1.84
N ALA A 480 -8.73 -2.15 1.16
CA ALA A 480 -8.77 -0.83 1.80
C ALA A 480 -10.18 -0.47 2.27
N ARG A 481 -11.20 -0.74 1.46
CA ARG A 481 -12.62 -0.58 1.83
C ARG A 481 -13.02 -1.47 3.01
N GLN A 482 -12.39 -2.63 3.18
CA GLN A 482 -12.60 -3.54 4.31
C GLN A 482 -11.78 -3.20 5.55
N MET A 483 -10.83 -2.27 5.50
CA MET A 483 -9.94 -1.98 6.64
C MET A 483 -10.01 -0.55 7.13
N LEU A 484 -10.19 0.45 6.27
CA LEU A 484 -10.13 1.85 6.68
C LEU A 484 -11.26 2.21 7.67
N VAL A 485 -10.89 2.84 8.79
CA VAL A 485 -11.83 3.31 9.83
C VAL A 485 -12.54 4.60 9.44
N ASP A 486 -11.95 5.34 8.51
CA ASP A 486 -12.51 6.52 7.86
C ASP A 486 -12.10 6.47 6.39
N GLN A 487 -13.05 6.37 5.47
CA GLN A 487 -12.79 6.10 4.06
C GLN A 487 -13.51 7.15 3.21
N PHE A 488 -12.82 7.70 2.21
CA PHE A 488 -13.29 8.90 1.50
C PHE A 488 -14.55 8.71 0.64
N GLU A 489 -14.85 7.51 0.12
CA GLU A 489 -15.97 7.28 -0.82
C GLU A 489 -17.35 7.55 -0.19
N PRO A 490 -17.62 7.21 1.08
CA PRO A 490 -18.81 7.67 1.78
C PRO A 490 -18.93 9.19 1.96
N HIS A 491 -17.82 9.94 1.93
CA HIS A 491 -17.85 11.40 2.11
C HIS A 491 -18.08 12.18 0.82
N ILE A 492 -17.77 11.61 -0.34
CA ILE A 492 -17.86 12.32 -1.63
C ILE A 492 -19.30 12.43 -2.12
N THR A 493 -19.57 13.47 -2.89
CA THR A 493 -20.85 13.66 -3.56
C THR A 493 -20.94 12.78 -4.81
N ASN A 494 -22.13 12.24 -5.08
CA ASN A 494 -22.38 11.45 -6.29
C ASN A 494 -22.36 12.29 -7.58
N SER A 495 -22.28 13.63 -7.50
CA SER A 495 -22.29 14.51 -8.67
C SER A 495 -20.98 14.52 -9.44
N ASP A 496 -19.85 14.41 -8.73
CA ASP A 496 -18.51 14.51 -9.33
C ASP A 496 -17.53 13.44 -8.83
N ASN A 497 -17.91 12.64 -7.82
CA ASN A 497 -17.05 11.63 -7.19
C ASN A 497 -15.73 12.19 -6.60
N VAL A 498 -15.69 13.50 -6.32
CA VAL A 498 -14.50 14.19 -5.82
C VAL A 498 -14.81 15.11 -4.65
N SER A 499 -15.84 15.95 -4.78
CA SER A 499 -16.18 16.93 -3.76
C SER A 499 -16.70 16.27 -2.50
N PHE A 500 -16.16 16.64 -1.34
CA PHE A 500 -16.68 16.17 -0.06
C PHE A 500 -18.01 16.83 0.27
N ASN A 501 -18.97 16.03 0.73
CA ASN A 501 -20.25 16.49 1.24
C ASN A 501 -20.05 17.14 2.61
N THR A 502 -20.28 18.46 2.69
CA THR A 502 -20.13 19.25 3.92
C THR A 502 -21.06 18.86 5.07
N SER A 503 -22.05 18.00 4.81
CA SER A 503 -22.93 17.42 5.85
C SER A 503 -22.41 16.09 6.41
N LEU A 504 -21.43 15.45 5.76
CA LEU A 504 -20.86 14.16 6.13
C LEU A 504 -19.44 14.35 6.69
N THR A 505 -19.33 14.81 7.93
CA THR A 505 -18.04 15.17 8.54
C THR A 505 -17.59 14.24 9.66
N LEU A 506 -18.45 13.40 10.20
CA LEU A 506 -18.05 12.35 11.15
C LEU A 506 -17.34 11.22 10.41
N PRO A 507 -16.41 10.46 11.05
CA PRO A 507 -15.73 9.36 10.38
C PRO A 507 -16.73 8.34 9.82
N MET A 508 -16.50 7.88 8.59
CA MET A 508 -17.38 6.93 7.92
C MET A 508 -16.57 5.79 7.31
N VAL A 509 -16.93 4.57 7.69
CA VAL A 509 -16.41 3.37 7.04
C VAL A 509 -17.11 3.14 5.70
N HIS A 510 -16.41 2.52 4.75
CA HIS A 510 -17.07 1.98 3.57
C HIS A 510 -18.02 0.82 3.97
N PRO A 511 -19.19 0.62 3.32
CA PRO A 511 -20.11 -0.47 3.66
C PRO A 511 -19.47 -1.87 3.71
N TYR A 512 -18.41 -2.09 2.93
CA TYR A 512 -17.66 -3.36 2.90
C TYR A 512 -17.09 -3.71 4.28
N ARG A 513 -16.63 -2.71 5.04
CA ARG A 513 -16.10 -2.91 6.38
C ARG A 513 -17.13 -3.54 7.32
N SER A 514 -18.36 -3.02 7.32
CA SER A 514 -19.43 -3.55 8.18
C SER A 514 -19.82 -4.99 7.80
N ILE A 515 -19.81 -5.31 6.51
CA ILE A 515 -20.06 -6.67 6.01
C ILE A 515 -18.94 -7.61 6.49
N PHE A 516 -17.68 -7.22 6.29
CA PHE A 516 -16.52 -8.00 6.69
C PHE A 516 -16.49 -8.26 8.20
N ASP A 517 -16.65 -7.21 9.01
CA ASP A 517 -16.67 -7.31 10.47
C ASP A 517 -17.78 -8.24 10.96
N ALA A 518 -18.97 -8.20 10.35
CA ALA A 518 -20.08 -9.09 10.68
C ALA A 518 -19.78 -10.55 10.32
N ARG A 519 -19.17 -10.80 9.15
CA ARG A 519 -18.77 -12.15 8.74
C ARG A 519 -17.71 -12.72 9.67
N MET A 520 -16.65 -11.98 9.95
CA MET A 520 -15.58 -12.39 10.84
C MET A 520 -16.10 -12.80 12.23
N LYS A 521 -17.01 -12.00 12.81
CA LYS A 521 -17.63 -12.26 14.12
C LYS A 521 -18.60 -13.44 14.14
N ASN A 522 -19.15 -13.83 12.99
CA ASN A 522 -20.13 -14.91 12.90
C ASN A 522 -19.49 -16.29 12.65
N LEU A 523 -18.17 -16.36 12.43
CA LEU A 523 -17.47 -17.63 12.22
C LEU A 523 -17.25 -18.39 13.54
N THR A 524 -16.82 -17.71 14.61
CA THR A 524 -16.61 -18.31 15.94
C THR A 524 -17.30 -17.48 17.01
N ALA A 525 -17.47 -18.02 18.22
CA ALA A 525 -18.19 -17.32 19.29
C ALA A 525 -17.45 -16.06 19.76
N SER A 526 -16.12 -16.12 19.81
CA SER A 526 -15.25 -14.99 20.12
C SER A 526 -14.98 -14.09 18.90
N GLY A 527 -15.19 -14.60 17.68
CA GLY A 527 -14.72 -13.99 16.45
C GLY A 527 -13.20 -14.12 16.23
N PHE A 528 -12.51 -14.92 17.03
CA PHE A 528 -11.09 -15.28 16.90
C PHE A 528 -10.93 -16.81 16.89
N PRO A 529 -9.76 -17.35 16.51
CA PRO A 529 -9.54 -18.78 16.53
C PRO A 529 -9.61 -19.29 17.97
N GLU A 530 -10.28 -20.41 18.21
CA GLU A 530 -10.53 -20.98 19.53
C GLU A 530 -9.76 -22.29 19.75
N LEU A 531 -9.15 -22.86 18.71
CA LEU A 531 -8.38 -24.11 18.74
C LEU A 531 -6.86 -23.90 18.65
N SER A 532 -6.39 -22.66 18.57
CA SER A 532 -4.97 -22.28 18.63
C SER A 532 -4.67 -21.40 19.83
N ARG A 533 -3.40 -21.40 20.28
CA ARG A 533 -2.89 -20.32 21.14
C ARG A 533 -2.75 -19.06 20.29
N ASN A 534 -3.30 -17.95 20.77
CA ASN A 534 -3.31 -16.70 20.03
C ASN A 534 -2.46 -15.66 20.76
N ILE A 535 -1.45 -15.12 20.08
CA ILE A 535 -0.61 -14.05 20.64
C ILE A 535 -0.59 -12.84 19.70
N SER A 536 -0.21 -11.69 20.24
CA SER A 536 -0.08 -10.45 19.46
C SER A 536 1.29 -9.80 19.61
N ILE A 537 1.84 -9.32 18.52
CA ILE A 537 2.93 -8.35 18.50
C ILE A 537 2.35 -7.09 17.87
N ILE A 538 2.55 -5.93 18.47
CA ILE A 538 2.15 -4.65 17.86
C ILE A 538 3.37 -3.75 17.75
N ASN A 539 3.34 -2.81 16.80
CA ASN A 539 4.33 -1.74 16.69
C ASN A 539 3.85 -0.42 17.28
N GLY A 540 2.58 -0.36 17.73
CA GLY A 540 2.05 0.77 18.46
C GLY A 540 2.50 0.82 19.92
N SER A 541 2.65 2.03 20.47
CA SER A 541 3.01 2.21 21.88
C SER A 541 1.97 1.62 22.83
N GLY A 542 2.43 0.80 23.79
CA GLY A 542 1.66 0.27 24.92
C GLY A 542 1.51 1.25 26.09
N ILE A 543 2.21 2.39 26.06
CA ILE A 543 2.06 3.48 27.02
C ILE A 543 1.41 4.73 26.39
N ASN A 544 0.84 4.57 25.19
CA ASN A 544 0.15 5.62 24.44
C ASN A 544 1.03 6.85 24.16
N ALA A 545 2.32 6.60 23.86
CA ALA A 545 3.23 7.62 23.36
C ALA A 545 2.72 8.20 22.03
N ARG A 546 2.93 9.50 21.81
CA ARG A 546 2.55 10.18 20.57
C ARG A 546 3.65 10.01 19.53
N ILE A 547 3.26 10.14 18.26
CA ILE A 547 4.20 10.22 17.14
C ILE A 547 4.79 11.64 17.15
N PRO A 548 6.12 11.80 17.15
CA PRO A 548 6.74 13.13 17.09
C PRO A 548 6.68 13.74 15.69
N ASP A 549 6.71 15.07 15.61
CA ASP A 549 6.96 15.82 14.39
C ASP A 549 8.45 15.81 13.99
N ASN A 550 8.75 16.26 12.77
CA ASN A 550 10.12 16.33 12.24
C ASN A 550 10.88 17.58 12.72
N THR A 551 10.33 18.35 13.67
CA THR A 551 11.05 19.53 14.17
C THR A 551 12.25 19.10 15.03
N ALA A 552 13.23 19.98 15.17
CA ALA A 552 14.38 19.71 16.05
C ALA A 552 13.98 19.47 17.52
N ALA A 553 12.80 19.94 17.93
CA ALA A 553 12.24 19.70 19.26
C ALA A 553 11.43 18.40 19.37
N GLN A 554 11.10 17.75 18.24
CA GLN A 554 10.30 16.52 18.16
C GLN A 554 9.00 16.62 18.96
N ASN A 555 8.18 17.64 18.67
CA ASN A 555 6.94 17.85 19.43
C ASN A 555 5.93 16.76 19.07
N ASP A 556 5.14 16.35 20.07
CA ASP A 556 4.07 15.39 19.86
C ASP A 556 3.04 15.88 18.84
N LEU A 557 2.69 15.02 17.88
CA LEU A 557 1.51 15.18 17.06
C LEU A 557 0.26 14.96 17.91
N ASN A 558 -0.64 15.94 17.87
CA ASN A 558 -1.85 16.00 18.65
C ASN A 558 -3.07 16.08 17.71
N PRO A 559 -4.29 15.81 18.21
CA PRO A 559 -5.51 16.06 17.43
C PRO A 559 -5.55 17.50 16.91
N GLY A 560 -5.78 17.66 15.61
CA GLY A 560 -5.75 18.96 14.93
C GLY A 560 -4.35 19.48 14.56
N SER A 561 -3.27 18.74 14.82
CA SER A 561 -1.93 19.09 14.35
C SER A 561 -1.93 19.29 12.82
N ARG A 562 -1.27 20.35 12.36
CA ARG A 562 -1.07 20.60 10.92
C ARG A 562 0.16 19.83 10.45
N ILE A 563 -0.03 18.90 9.52
CA ILE A 563 1.04 18.02 9.03
C ILE A 563 1.54 18.38 7.62
N VAL A 564 0.80 19.21 6.88
CA VAL A 564 1.25 19.82 5.62
C VAL A 564 0.95 21.31 5.63
N ASN A 565 1.90 22.12 5.16
CA ASN A 565 1.68 23.53 4.88
C ASN A 565 2.56 23.97 3.70
N ALA A 566 2.10 23.69 2.49
CA ALA A 566 2.81 23.97 1.25
C ALA A 566 2.25 25.23 0.57
N ASN A 567 3.14 26.01 -0.03
CA ASN A 567 2.82 27.05 -1.01
C ASN A 567 3.76 26.83 -2.19
N ILE A 568 3.24 26.14 -3.21
CA ILE A 568 3.99 25.62 -4.36
C ILE A 568 3.77 26.59 -5.51
N ASP A 569 4.86 27.16 -6.04
CA ASP A 569 4.81 28.00 -7.24
C ASP A 569 4.75 27.04 -8.44
N VAL A 570 3.56 26.90 -9.03
CA VAL A 570 3.36 25.88 -10.04
C VAL A 570 3.56 26.41 -11.45
N THR A 571 3.18 27.66 -11.66
CA THR A 571 3.56 28.43 -12.84
C THR A 571 3.43 29.91 -12.53
N THR A 572 4.04 30.75 -13.36
CA THR A 572 4.02 32.19 -13.11
C THR A 572 2.59 32.73 -13.07
N GLY A 573 2.19 33.26 -11.91
CA GLY A 573 0.84 33.75 -11.68
C GLY A 573 -0.16 32.69 -11.22
N ALA A 574 0.28 31.48 -10.85
CA ALA A 574 -0.54 30.48 -10.18
C ALA A 574 0.22 29.76 -9.05
N ASP A 575 -0.30 29.86 -7.83
CA ASP A 575 0.25 29.18 -6.64
C ASP A 575 -0.71 28.07 -6.17
N MET A 576 -0.17 26.91 -5.80
CA MET A 576 -0.95 25.88 -5.10
C MET A 576 -0.67 25.91 -3.60
N LYS A 577 -1.69 26.27 -2.82
CA LYS A 577 -1.68 26.31 -1.36
C LYS A 577 -2.33 25.06 -0.80
N VAL A 578 -1.55 24.23 -0.12
CA VAL A 578 -2.02 22.96 0.45
C VAL A 578 -1.83 22.96 1.96
N LYS A 579 -2.87 22.59 2.70
CA LYS A 579 -2.79 22.36 4.16
C LYS A 579 -3.52 21.08 4.54
N THR A 580 -2.86 20.23 5.32
CA THR A 580 -3.44 19.00 5.89
C THR A 580 -3.36 19.07 7.40
N TYR A 581 -4.44 18.69 8.06
CA TYR A 581 -4.51 18.59 9.52
C TYR A 581 -4.99 17.20 9.91
N LEU A 582 -4.49 16.72 11.04
CA LEU A 582 -5.03 15.55 11.70
C LEU A 582 -6.47 15.84 12.19
N THR A 583 -7.25 14.78 12.36
CA THR A 583 -8.60 14.84 12.95
C THR A 583 -8.63 15.65 14.25
N PRO A 584 -9.68 16.47 14.46
CA PRO A 584 -9.73 17.40 15.59
C PRO A 584 -9.97 16.68 16.93
N ASN A 585 -9.91 17.44 18.02
CA ASN A 585 -10.30 16.95 19.35
C ASN A 585 -11.76 16.45 19.39
N ALA A 586 -12.04 15.57 20.35
CA ALA A 586 -13.35 14.97 20.53
C ALA A 586 -14.50 16.00 20.53
N GLY A 587 -15.55 15.71 19.76
CA GLY A 587 -16.74 16.56 19.64
C GLY A 587 -16.54 17.88 18.90
N SER A 588 -15.35 18.12 18.33
CA SER A 588 -15.04 19.35 17.59
C SER A 588 -15.06 19.09 16.08
N ARG A 589 -15.39 20.12 15.31
CA ARG A 589 -15.33 20.15 13.84
C ARG A 589 -14.25 21.13 13.40
N ALA A 590 -13.40 20.73 12.46
CA ALA A 590 -12.35 21.57 11.91
C ALA A 590 -12.01 21.17 10.46
N PHE A 591 -11.30 22.05 9.75
CA PHE A 591 -10.72 21.69 8.45
C PHE A 591 -9.59 20.69 8.63
N ASN A 592 -9.69 19.54 7.96
CA ASN A 592 -8.64 18.52 7.86
C ASN A 592 -7.87 18.61 6.54
N SER A 593 -8.44 19.25 5.51
CA SER A 593 -7.75 19.52 4.25
C SER A 593 -8.17 20.86 3.66
N LYS A 594 -7.19 21.57 3.10
CA LYS A 594 -7.40 22.75 2.26
C LYS A 594 -6.49 22.67 1.04
N VAL A 595 -7.08 22.81 -0.14
CA VAL A 595 -6.38 22.95 -1.41
C VAL A 595 -6.92 24.22 -2.06
N HIS A 596 -6.03 25.16 -2.37
CA HIS A 596 -6.36 26.37 -3.11
C HIS A 596 -5.34 26.56 -4.21
N LEU A 597 -5.78 26.38 -5.45
CA LEU A 597 -5.05 26.82 -6.63
C LEU A 597 -5.46 28.27 -6.89
N ASP A 598 -4.55 29.19 -6.58
CA ASP A 598 -4.74 30.64 -6.58
C ASP A 598 -4.15 31.22 -7.85
N PHE A 599 -4.96 31.88 -8.68
CA PHE A 599 -4.50 32.52 -9.91
C PHE A 599 -4.44 34.03 -9.72
N ALA A 600 -3.36 34.64 -10.19
CA ALA A 600 -3.23 36.08 -10.19
C ALA A 600 -4.35 36.72 -11.03
N TRP A 601 -4.84 37.88 -10.58
CA TRP A 601 -5.95 38.60 -11.24
C TRP A 601 -5.72 38.91 -12.74
N TRP A 602 -4.47 38.91 -13.20
CA TRP A 602 -4.08 39.15 -14.59
C TRP A 602 -4.02 37.86 -15.43
N PHE A 603 -4.20 36.67 -14.85
CA PHE A 603 -4.16 35.38 -15.54
C PHE A 603 -5.54 35.06 -16.14
N PRO A 604 -5.74 35.17 -17.47
CA PRO A 604 -7.09 35.17 -18.06
C PRO A 604 -7.60 33.76 -18.41
N LEU A 605 -6.77 32.73 -18.25
CA LEU A 605 -7.07 31.36 -18.71
C LEU A 605 -7.76 30.50 -17.65
N ALA A 606 -7.71 30.91 -16.38
CA ALA A 606 -8.35 30.16 -15.29
C ALA A 606 -8.79 31.09 -14.17
N ASN A 607 -9.69 30.58 -13.34
CA ASN A 607 -10.06 31.17 -12.07
C ASN A 607 -9.60 30.25 -10.95
N ASP A 608 -9.52 30.79 -9.74
CA ASP A 608 -9.24 30.04 -8.54
C ASP A 608 -10.05 28.74 -8.43
N ARG A 609 -9.36 27.71 -7.95
CA ARG A 609 -9.98 26.46 -7.52
C ARG A 609 -9.72 26.24 -6.05
N ILE A 610 -10.80 26.00 -5.31
CA ILE A 610 -10.74 25.78 -3.87
C ILE A 610 -11.47 24.47 -3.60
N SER A 611 -10.76 23.53 -2.98
CA SER A 611 -11.33 22.30 -2.45
C SER A 611 -10.91 22.16 -0.99
N ASN A 612 -11.88 22.25 -0.09
CA ASN A 612 -11.65 22.14 1.34
C ASN A 612 -12.51 21.02 1.90
N ALA A 613 -11.95 20.25 2.83
CA ALA A 613 -12.68 19.27 3.60
C ALA A 613 -12.63 19.62 5.09
N GLU A 614 -13.74 19.31 5.77
CA GLU A 614 -13.85 19.36 7.22
C GLU A 614 -14.13 17.97 7.77
N SER A 615 -13.55 17.66 8.92
CA SER A 615 -13.86 16.47 9.69
C SER A 615 -14.30 16.85 11.10
N THR A 616 -15.06 15.95 11.73
CA THR A 616 -15.59 16.06 13.08
C THR A 616 -15.23 14.80 13.82
N SER A 617 -14.59 14.89 14.97
CA SER A 617 -14.34 13.70 15.80
C SER A 617 -15.56 13.40 16.67
N HIS A 618 -15.86 12.12 16.88
CA HIS A 618 -16.89 11.72 17.84
C HIS A 618 -16.63 12.32 19.24
N SER A 619 -17.68 12.54 20.04
CA SER A 619 -17.54 13.13 21.38
C SER A 619 -16.76 12.24 22.37
N PHE A 620 -16.64 10.95 22.09
CA PHE A 620 -15.96 9.98 22.94
C PHE A 620 -14.49 9.74 22.57
N SER A 621 -14.01 10.25 21.42
CA SER A 621 -12.67 9.94 20.89
C SER A 621 -12.03 11.16 20.22
N ASN A 622 -10.71 11.32 20.38
CA ASN A 622 -9.95 12.44 19.80
C ASN A 622 -9.56 12.22 18.33
N GLY A 623 -10.33 11.42 17.59
CA GLY A 623 -9.95 10.94 16.26
C GLY A 623 -8.93 9.80 16.35
N VAL A 624 -8.54 9.28 15.19
CA VAL A 624 -7.59 8.14 15.09
C VAL A 624 -6.18 8.59 14.71
N ASP A 625 -6.05 9.74 14.05
CA ASP A 625 -4.81 10.12 13.36
C ASP A 625 -3.61 10.35 14.30
N ALA A 626 -3.86 10.92 15.47
CA ALA A 626 -2.84 11.23 16.48
C ALA A 626 -2.79 10.19 17.63
N ALA A 627 -3.52 9.08 17.50
CA ALA A 627 -3.42 7.98 18.44
C ALA A 627 -2.08 7.25 18.31
N SER A 628 -1.71 6.47 19.33
CA SER A 628 -0.56 5.58 19.23
C SER A 628 -0.87 4.41 18.29
N GLY A 629 0.15 3.89 17.60
CA GLY A 629 0.00 2.79 16.66
C GLY A 629 1.24 2.55 15.79
N GLY A 630 1.21 1.46 15.02
CA GLY A 630 2.20 1.18 13.99
C GLY A 630 2.20 2.27 12.92
N MET A 631 3.40 2.77 12.60
CA MET A 631 3.57 3.97 11.79
C MET A 631 3.74 3.64 10.31
N PHE A 632 2.99 4.31 9.43
CA PHE A 632 3.24 4.24 7.99
C PHE A 632 4.15 5.40 7.57
N ASP A 633 5.16 5.09 6.78
CA ASP A 633 6.13 6.02 6.22
C ASP A 633 5.54 6.73 4.99
N LEU A 634 5.35 8.05 5.09
CA LEU A 634 4.78 8.87 4.03
C LEU A 634 5.64 8.89 2.76
N ILE A 635 6.96 8.73 2.89
CA ILE A 635 7.87 8.69 1.74
C ILE A 635 7.64 7.42 0.92
N LYS A 636 7.22 6.31 1.55
CA LYS A 636 6.86 5.08 0.83
C LYS A 636 5.65 5.24 -0.07
N LEU A 637 4.73 6.15 0.24
CA LEU A 637 3.59 6.48 -0.63
C LEU A 637 4.05 7.08 -1.96
N THR A 638 5.25 7.66 -1.97
CA THR A 638 5.80 8.42 -3.10
C THR A 638 7.15 7.87 -3.57
N ALA A 639 7.57 6.69 -3.14
CA ALA A 639 8.90 6.15 -3.43
C ALA A 639 9.13 5.90 -4.93
N ASP A 640 8.05 5.60 -5.66
CA ASP A 640 8.06 5.43 -7.12
C ASP A 640 7.64 6.71 -7.87
N LEU A 641 7.37 7.81 -7.13
CA LEU A 641 7.01 9.10 -7.72
C LEU A 641 8.25 9.97 -7.90
N SER A 642 8.19 10.89 -8.86
CA SER A 642 9.23 11.90 -8.99
C SER A 642 9.32 12.75 -7.71
N THR A 643 10.54 12.94 -7.19
CA THR A 643 10.82 13.81 -6.04
C THR A 643 11.00 15.28 -6.44
N ASP A 644 10.73 15.63 -7.69
CA ASP A 644 10.73 16.98 -8.21
C ASP A 644 9.31 17.50 -8.55
N GLY A 645 9.18 18.80 -8.76
CA GLY A 645 7.90 19.44 -9.05
C GLY A 645 6.88 19.33 -7.91
N LEU A 646 5.59 19.28 -8.27
CA LEU A 646 4.45 19.32 -7.34
C LEU A 646 4.54 18.30 -6.20
N VAL A 647 4.87 17.04 -6.53
CA VAL A 647 4.95 15.94 -5.56
C VAL A 647 6.17 16.13 -4.66
N GLY A 648 7.32 16.47 -5.22
CA GLY A 648 8.54 16.78 -4.47
C GLY A 648 8.38 17.93 -3.46
N GLU A 649 7.73 19.02 -3.89
CA GLU A 649 7.45 20.17 -3.01
C GLU A 649 6.42 19.84 -1.93
N PHE A 650 5.41 19.03 -2.26
CA PHE A 650 4.46 18.52 -1.27
C PHE A 650 5.17 17.69 -0.19
N LEU A 651 6.05 16.76 -0.59
CA LEU A 651 6.85 15.95 0.33
C LEU A 651 7.76 16.80 1.20
N SER A 652 8.41 17.81 0.61
CA SER A 652 9.27 18.74 1.33
C SER A 652 8.51 19.61 2.35
N ALA A 653 7.19 19.75 2.20
CA ALA A 653 6.33 20.52 3.09
C ALA A 653 5.70 19.69 4.23
N LEU A 654 5.99 18.39 4.30
CA LEU A 654 5.55 17.53 5.39
C LEU A 654 6.25 17.92 6.71
N SER A 655 5.47 18.05 7.78
CA SER A 655 6.03 18.27 9.13
C SER A 655 6.26 16.98 9.90
N THR A 656 5.95 15.83 9.30
CA THR A 656 6.18 14.49 9.87
C THR A 656 6.39 13.50 8.74
N ASP A 657 7.29 12.54 8.95
CA ASP A 657 7.52 11.43 8.00
C ASP A 657 6.52 10.29 8.19
N TYR A 658 5.73 10.32 9.26
CA TYR A 658 4.89 9.20 9.67
C TYR A 658 3.47 9.63 10.06
N PHE A 659 2.51 8.72 9.89
CA PHE A 659 1.21 8.81 10.55
C PHE A 659 0.85 7.48 11.20
N ASN A 660 -0.09 7.53 12.16
CA ASN A 660 -0.65 6.32 12.77
C ASN A 660 -1.46 5.55 11.72
N PHE A 661 -0.93 4.39 11.30
CA PHE A 661 -1.57 3.52 10.32
C PHE A 661 -2.34 2.38 10.97
N ILE A 662 -1.73 1.68 11.93
CA ILE A 662 -2.43 0.65 12.72
C ILE A 662 -2.50 1.09 14.18
N PRO A 663 -3.62 1.67 14.64
CA PRO A 663 -3.76 2.11 16.02
C PRO A 663 -3.50 0.96 17.01
N SER A 664 -2.82 1.21 18.13
CA SER A 664 -2.53 0.18 19.15
C SER A 664 -3.80 -0.53 19.61
N VAL A 665 -4.91 0.22 19.73
CA VAL A 665 -6.24 -0.30 20.08
C VAL A 665 -6.75 -1.30 19.04
N SER A 666 -6.48 -1.03 17.77
CA SER A 666 -6.82 -1.91 16.65
C SER A 666 -5.98 -3.16 16.66
N ALA A 667 -4.65 -3.01 16.75
CA ALA A 667 -3.70 -4.11 16.76
C ALA A 667 -3.94 -5.11 17.91
N MET A 668 -4.31 -4.58 19.09
CA MET A 668 -4.62 -5.40 20.26
C MET A 668 -6.04 -5.97 20.29
N ALA A 669 -6.87 -5.65 19.30
CA ALA A 669 -8.27 -6.05 19.24
C ALA A 669 -9.02 -5.80 20.56
N PHE A 670 -8.75 -4.67 21.25
CA PHE A 670 -9.36 -4.42 22.55
C PHE A 670 -10.88 -4.44 22.48
N GLN A 671 -11.53 -4.99 23.50
CA GLN A 671 -12.98 -5.08 23.54
C GLN A 671 -13.60 -3.68 23.51
N ILE A 672 -14.57 -3.50 22.60
CA ILE A 672 -15.33 -2.27 22.42
C ILE A 672 -16.73 -2.46 22.99
N THR A 673 -17.16 -1.49 23.80
CA THR A 673 -18.48 -1.37 24.41
C THR A 673 -19.20 -0.18 23.81
N SER A 674 -20.53 -0.27 23.66
CA SER A 674 -21.37 0.78 23.07
C SER A 674 -20.99 1.23 21.64
N ASN A 675 -20.16 0.46 20.93
CA ASN A 675 -19.57 0.85 19.64
C ASN A 675 -18.76 2.16 19.70
N GLU A 676 -18.20 2.51 20.87
CA GLU A 676 -17.41 3.72 21.07
C GLU A 676 -15.93 3.37 21.17
N ILE A 677 -15.16 3.57 20.11
CA ILE A 677 -13.71 3.32 20.13
C ILE A 677 -12.96 4.57 20.61
N ASN A 678 -12.32 4.48 21.76
CA ASN A 678 -11.34 5.46 22.21
C ASN A 678 -9.95 5.06 21.70
N TRP A 679 -9.52 5.64 20.58
CA TRP A 679 -8.22 5.36 19.95
C TRP A 679 -7.02 5.71 20.84
N PHE A 680 -7.23 6.58 21.83
CA PHE A 680 -6.21 7.04 22.78
C PHE A 680 -6.18 6.18 24.07
N HIS A 681 -6.85 5.02 24.07
CA HIS A 681 -6.85 4.12 25.21
C HIS A 681 -5.43 3.65 25.55
N THR A 682 -5.09 3.69 26.84
CA THR A 682 -3.83 3.16 27.36
C THR A 682 -4.14 1.91 28.17
N PRO A 683 -3.53 0.76 27.86
CA PRO A 683 -3.72 -0.47 28.63
C PRO A 683 -3.40 -0.20 30.11
N SER A 684 -4.42 -0.17 30.94
CA SER A 684 -4.27 -0.04 32.39
C SER A 684 -5.37 -0.84 33.11
N ASN A 685 -5.11 -1.19 34.37
CA ASN A 685 -6.10 -1.83 35.25
C ASN A 685 -7.22 -0.87 35.69
N VAL A 686 -7.26 0.36 35.16
CA VAL A 686 -8.24 1.38 35.48
C VAL A 686 -9.16 1.54 34.28
N THR A 687 -10.40 1.03 34.40
CA THR A 687 -11.48 1.34 33.47
C THR A 687 -11.79 2.83 33.54
N THR A 688 -11.22 3.63 32.64
CA THR A 688 -11.53 5.05 32.52
C THR A 688 -12.82 5.27 31.72
N GLY A 689 -13.93 4.70 32.18
CA GLY A 689 -15.30 5.12 31.85
C GLY A 689 -15.70 5.40 30.40
N ARG A 690 -14.99 4.93 29.37
CA ARG A 690 -15.31 5.19 27.95
C ARG A 690 -15.02 3.97 27.09
N GLY A 691 -16.07 3.36 26.53
CA GLY A 691 -16.07 2.56 25.30
C GLY A 691 -15.08 1.38 25.16
N THR A 692 -13.79 1.60 25.23
CA THR A 692 -12.71 0.61 25.02
C THR A 692 -12.20 0.08 26.37
N THR A 693 -12.07 -1.25 26.51
CA THR A 693 -11.49 -1.88 27.71
C THR A 693 -10.06 -2.35 27.48
N SER A 694 -9.38 -2.83 28.52
CA SER A 694 -8.06 -3.48 28.40
C SER A 694 -8.17 -4.99 28.12
N THR A 695 -9.38 -5.51 27.89
CA THR A 695 -9.60 -6.93 27.56
C THR A 695 -9.28 -7.17 26.09
N THR A 696 -8.47 -8.19 25.82
CA THR A 696 -8.01 -8.59 24.49
C THR A 696 -8.25 -10.08 24.29
N PRO A 697 -8.45 -10.57 23.04
CA PRO A 697 -8.57 -12.00 22.73
C PRO A 697 -7.22 -12.76 22.75
N PHE A 698 -6.10 -12.07 22.95
CA PHE A 698 -4.77 -12.68 22.93
C PHE A 698 -4.35 -13.21 24.31
N ASP A 699 -3.76 -14.40 24.32
CA ASP A 699 -3.24 -15.06 25.52
C ASP A 699 -1.96 -14.40 26.03
N ALA A 700 -1.16 -13.84 25.11
CA ALA A 700 0.07 -13.11 25.40
C ALA A 700 0.33 -12.04 24.33
N TRP A 701 1.14 -11.04 24.66
CA TRP A 701 1.48 -10.00 23.71
C TRP A 701 2.82 -9.30 23.98
N TYR A 702 3.37 -8.69 22.94
CA TYR A 702 4.43 -7.71 23.02
C TYR A 702 3.93 -6.34 22.55
N MET A 703 4.14 -5.31 23.37
CA MET A 703 3.92 -3.91 23.00
C MET A 703 5.15 -3.07 23.34
N PRO A 704 5.69 -2.28 22.41
CA PRO A 704 6.78 -1.36 22.69
C PRO A 704 6.32 -0.14 23.49
N ASN A 705 7.26 0.59 24.08
CA ASN A 705 6.95 1.86 24.75
C ASN A 705 6.82 3.02 23.75
N ALA A 706 7.51 2.98 22.62
CA ALA A 706 7.41 3.96 21.55
C ALA A 706 6.63 3.38 20.37
N ASN A 707 6.10 4.24 19.50
CA ASN A 707 5.59 3.78 18.22
C ASN A 707 6.76 3.41 17.31
N GLU A 708 6.64 2.29 16.61
CA GLU A 708 7.60 1.75 15.66
C GLU A 708 6.97 1.73 14.26
N PRO A 709 7.76 1.72 13.18
CA PRO A 709 7.20 1.56 11.84
C PRO A 709 6.39 0.26 11.74
N HIS A 710 5.30 0.32 11.01
CA HIS A 710 4.37 -0.79 10.82
C HIS A 710 5.12 -2.05 10.37
N VAL A 711 4.83 -3.18 11.02
CA VAL A 711 5.43 -4.50 10.77
C VAL A 711 6.94 -4.59 11.03
N THR A 712 7.50 -3.71 11.86
CA THR A 712 8.95 -3.73 12.15
C THR A 712 9.31 -4.78 13.18
N LEU A 713 10.27 -5.65 12.84
CA LEU A 713 10.91 -6.52 13.82
C LEU A 713 12.02 -5.79 14.58
N THR A 714 12.01 -5.95 15.89
CA THR A 714 13.03 -5.45 16.81
C THR A 714 13.61 -6.62 17.59
N PRO A 715 14.83 -6.50 18.16
CA PRO A 715 15.41 -7.58 18.97
C PRO A 715 14.48 -8.09 20.08
N LEU A 716 13.67 -7.20 20.67
CA LEU A 716 12.77 -7.53 21.77
C LEU A 716 11.51 -8.27 21.31
N ASN A 717 10.88 -7.84 20.21
CA ASN A 717 9.70 -8.55 19.70
C ASN A 717 10.08 -9.89 19.02
N VAL A 718 11.29 -9.99 18.46
CA VAL A 718 11.88 -11.24 17.97
C VAL A 718 12.15 -12.20 19.12
N GLU A 719 12.74 -11.73 20.24
CA GLU A 719 12.94 -12.57 21.44
C GLU A 719 11.59 -13.10 21.97
N PHE A 720 10.55 -12.26 22.00
CA PHE A 720 9.20 -12.69 22.35
C PHE A 720 8.65 -13.75 21.40
N ALA A 721 8.73 -13.53 20.08
CA ALA A 721 8.26 -14.49 19.07
C ALA A 721 8.99 -15.83 19.18
N LEU A 722 10.33 -15.83 19.32
CA LEU A 722 11.13 -17.04 19.45
C LEU A 722 10.75 -17.86 20.68
N ASN A 723 10.45 -17.21 21.81
CA ASN A 723 10.02 -17.90 23.03
C ASN A 723 8.68 -18.64 22.85
N GLU A 724 7.76 -18.04 22.09
CA GLU A 724 6.44 -18.62 21.78
C GLU A 724 6.53 -19.70 20.69
N ILE A 725 7.43 -19.53 19.71
CA ILE A 725 7.65 -20.50 18.63
C ILE A 725 8.39 -21.73 19.15
N ILE A 726 9.53 -21.58 19.83
CA ILE A 726 10.41 -22.71 20.16
C ILE A 726 9.88 -23.51 21.37
N LEU A 727 8.99 -22.91 22.18
CA LEU A 727 8.41 -23.50 23.41
C LEU A 727 9.42 -24.35 24.19
N GLN A 728 10.29 -23.70 24.96
CA GLN A 728 11.14 -24.41 25.91
C GLN A 728 10.24 -25.12 26.92
N THR A 729 10.19 -26.46 26.85
CA THR A 729 9.40 -27.29 27.79
C THR A 729 9.62 -26.81 29.24
N LEU A 730 8.53 -26.49 29.94
CA LEU A 730 8.47 -26.00 31.33
C LEU A 730 9.19 -24.65 31.57
N ASN A 731 8.51 -23.56 31.24
CA ASN A 731 8.68 -22.29 31.95
C ASN A 731 7.37 -22.03 32.71
N THR A 732 7.44 -21.91 34.04
CA THR A 732 6.25 -21.56 34.83
C THR A 732 5.90 -20.11 34.56
N ASP A 733 4.64 -19.84 34.19
CA ASP A 733 4.08 -18.50 34.06
C ASP A 733 4.52 -17.59 35.21
N SER A 734 5.41 -16.67 34.92
CA SER A 734 5.63 -15.49 35.75
C SER A 734 5.64 -14.27 34.84
N PHE A 735 4.47 -13.61 34.77
CA PHE A 735 4.35 -12.20 34.45
C PHE A 735 5.26 -11.39 35.38
N THR A 736 6.51 -11.20 34.99
CA THR A 736 7.41 -10.20 35.56
C THR A 736 8.39 -9.81 34.49
N GLN A 737 8.55 -8.50 34.25
CA GLN A 737 9.67 -7.94 33.49
C GLN A 737 10.93 -8.73 33.84
N ASN A 738 11.48 -9.52 32.90
CA ASN A 738 12.61 -10.40 33.14
C ASN A 738 13.86 -9.55 33.38
N SER A 739 14.04 -9.13 34.63
CA SER A 739 15.19 -8.34 35.04
C SER A 739 16.44 -9.19 35.21
N ILE A 740 16.32 -10.53 35.30
CA ILE A 740 17.42 -11.49 35.47
C ILE A 740 17.30 -12.60 34.41
N LYS A 741 18.35 -12.92 33.66
CA LYS A 741 18.41 -14.04 32.70
C LYS A 741 19.76 -14.76 32.67
N LEU A 742 19.84 -15.92 32.03
CA LEU A 742 21.11 -16.58 31.72
C LEU A 742 21.67 -16.04 30.39
N GLU A 743 22.97 -15.77 30.33
CA GLU A 743 23.64 -15.37 29.09
C GLU A 743 23.67 -16.51 28.06
N GLN A 744 23.82 -17.74 28.54
CA GLN A 744 23.93 -18.92 27.70
C GLN A 744 23.38 -20.15 28.41
N ASN A 745 22.72 -21.02 27.65
CA ASN A 745 22.33 -22.37 28.05
C ASN A 745 22.27 -23.23 26.77
N PRO A 746 22.97 -24.37 26.65
CA PRO A 746 23.80 -25.06 27.65
C PRO A 746 25.08 -24.35 28.09
N VAL A 747 25.51 -24.63 29.32
CA VAL A 747 26.74 -24.13 29.96
C VAL A 747 27.76 -25.25 30.14
N SER A 748 29.02 -24.90 30.42
CA SER A 748 30.09 -25.88 30.73
C SER A 748 30.67 -25.65 32.13
N LYS A 749 31.65 -24.75 32.25
CA LYS A 749 32.40 -24.51 33.51
C LYS A 749 31.83 -23.37 34.36
N SER A 750 30.99 -22.52 33.79
CA SER A 750 30.39 -21.38 34.48
C SER A 750 28.99 -21.10 33.97
N ILE A 751 28.14 -20.62 34.87
CA ILE A 751 26.90 -19.93 34.53
C ILE A 751 27.15 -18.43 34.53
N THR A 752 26.63 -17.72 33.54
CA THR A 752 26.65 -16.26 33.53
C THR A 752 25.23 -15.75 33.58
N ILE A 753 24.94 -14.95 34.59
CA ILE A 753 23.65 -14.34 34.88
C ILE A 753 23.73 -12.88 34.44
N LEU A 754 22.79 -12.46 33.60
CA LEU A 754 22.62 -11.08 33.16
C LEU A 754 21.48 -10.46 33.96
N SER A 755 21.62 -9.18 34.33
CA SER A 755 20.55 -8.46 35.01
C SER A 755 20.42 -7.01 34.55
N SER A 756 19.20 -6.50 34.45
CA SER A 756 18.94 -5.07 34.15
C SER A 756 19.06 -4.17 35.40
N GLN A 757 19.08 -4.76 36.60
CA GLN A 757 19.20 -4.07 37.88
C GLN A 757 20.18 -4.79 38.82
N VAL A 758 20.61 -4.14 39.90
CA VAL A 758 21.49 -4.77 40.89
C VAL A 758 20.67 -5.40 42.01
N TYR A 759 20.85 -6.71 42.23
CA TYR A 759 20.23 -7.46 43.32
C TYR A 759 21.28 -7.86 44.34
N GLN A 760 21.18 -7.29 45.55
CA GLN A 760 22.02 -7.70 46.68
C GLN A 760 21.46 -8.98 47.32
N ASP A 761 22.36 -9.84 47.81
CA ASP A 761 22.03 -11.06 48.54
C ASP A 761 21.07 -12.02 47.82
N ALA A 762 21.19 -12.15 46.49
CA ALA A 762 20.37 -13.07 45.73
C ALA A 762 20.79 -14.52 46.00
N LYS A 763 19.82 -15.35 46.40
CA LYS A 763 20.02 -16.78 46.62
C LYS A 763 19.99 -17.50 45.28
N ILE A 764 21.05 -18.22 44.98
CA ILE A 764 21.21 -18.97 43.74
C ILE A 764 21.34 -20.45 44.13
N SER A 765 20.42 -21.28 43.66
CA SER A 765 20.46 -22.72 43.90
C SER A 765 20.31 -23.49 42.60
N ILE A 766 21.06 -24.58 42.46
CA ILE A 766 20.92 -25.53 41.37
C ILE A 766 20.44 -26.84 41.96
N VAL A 767 19.40 -27.43 41.37
CA VAL A 767 18.76 -28.67 41.81
C VAL A 767 18.84 -29.69 40.67
N ASP A 768 19.19 -30.95 40.98
CA ASP A 768 19.13 -32.02 39.98
C ASP A 768 17.69 -32.52 39.76
N MET A 769 17.50 -33.39 38.76
CA MET A 769 16.19 -33.95 38.42
C MET A 769 15.53 -34.79 39.52
N THR A 770 16.26 -35.16 40.58
CA THR A 770 15.71 -35.88 41.74
C THR A 770 15.24 -34.93 42.84
N GLY A 771 15.41 -33.62 42.66
CA GLY A 771 15.09 -32.60 43.66
C GLY A 771 16.23 -32.34 44.65
N LYS A 772 17.41 -32.92 44.46
CA LYS A 772 18.56 -32.69 45.33
C LYS A 772 19.27 -31.39 44.93
N VAL A 773 19.45 -30.49 45.90
CA VAL A 773 20.23 -29.26 45.72
C VAL A 773 21.71 -29.63 45.55
N VAL A 774 22.27 -29.31 44.38
CA VAL A 774 23.67 -29.58 44.00
C VAL A 774 24.55 -28.34 44.06
N LEU A 775 23.95 -27.14 44.08
CA LEU A 775 24.64 -25.88 44.34
C LEU A 775 23.71 -24.96 45.14
N ASN A 776 24.28 -24.21 46.08
CA ASN A 776 23.57 -23.16 46.80
C ASN A 776 24.58 -22.05 47.16
N SER A 777 24.34 -20.82 46.71
CA SER A 777 25.17 -19.66 46.97
C SER A 777 24.31 -18.41 47.19
N ILE A 778 24.91 -17.39 47.78
CA ILE A 778 24.31 -16.06 47.94
C ILE A 778 25.28 -15.08 47.29
N GLU A 779 24.80 -14.33 46.31
CA GLU A 779 25.65 -13.50 45.46
C GLU A 779 24.98 -12.16 45.15
N THR A 780 25.79 -11.14 44.93
CA THR A 780 25.31 -9.89 44.34
C THR A 780 25.20 -10.07 42.82
N ILE A 781 23.98 -9.99 42.29
CA ILE A 781 23.73 -10.03 40.84
C ILE A 781 23.78 -8.61 40.28
N ASN A 782 24.71 -8.36 39.38
CA ASN A 782 24.88 -7.10 38.66
C ASN A 782 24.53 -7.30 37.17
N GLN A 783 24.87 -6.33 36.32
CA GLN A 783 24.68 -6.40 34.87
C GLN A 783 25.14 -7.74 34.26
N ARG A 784 26.25 -8.27 34.77
CA ARG A 784 26.79 -9.58 34.39
C ARG A 784 27.52 -10.20 35.58
N THR A 785 27.02 -11.32 36.08
CA THR A 785 27.59 -12.08 37.20
C THR A 785 27.89 -13.50 36.76
N SER A 786 29.16 -13.92 36.86
CA SER A 786 29.58 -15.28 36.47
C SER A 786 29.90 -16.14 37.70
N LEU A 787 29.36 -17.35 37.71
CA LEU A 787 29.57 -18.33 38.77
C LEU A 787 30.16 -19.60 38.19
N LEU A 788 31.28 -20.06 38.77
CA LEU A 788 31.88 -21.33 38.40
C LEU A 788 31.02 -22.48 38.92
N ILE A 789 30.76 -23.47 38.06
CA ILE A 789 30.00 -24.66 38.40
C ILE A 789 30.86 -25.91 38.20
N GLN A 790 30.76 -26.85 39.14
CA GLN A 790 31.38 -28.18 39.06
C GLN A 790 30.29 -29.24 39.08
N LEU A 791 29.53 -29.29 37.98
CA LEU A 791 28.42 -30.21 37.80
C LEU A 791 28.77 -31.22 36.69
N ALA A 792 28.21 -32.42 36.78
CA ALA A 792 28.34 -33.41 35.72
C ALA A 792 27.47 -33.00 34.51
N SER A 793 27.77 -33.54 33.34
CA SER A 793 26.94 -33.34 32.15
C SER A 793 25.51 -33.84 32.44
N GLY A 794 24.50 -33.02 32.20
CA GLY A 794 23.12 -33.34 32.53
C GLY A 794 22.18 -32.15 32.65
N LEU A 795 20.91 -32.44 32.94
CA LEU A 795 19.86 -31.46 33.14
C LEU A 795 19.68 -31.13 34.62
N TYR A 796 19.61 -29.83 34.92
CA TYR A 796 19.40 -29.28 36.26
C TYR A 796 18.33 -28.17 36.20
N VAL A 797 17.90 -27.71 37.38
CA VAL A 797 17.04 -26.54 37.57
C VAL A 797 17.82 -25.47 38.32
N LEU A 798 17.99 -24.30 37.73
CA LEU A 798 18.54 -23.12 38.38
C LEU A 798 17.40 -22.29 38.98
N ASN A 799 17.47 -21.99 40.27
CA ASN A 799 16.60 -21.05 40.95
C ASN A 799 17.43 -19.87 41.46
N ILE A 800 16.99 -18.66 41.13
CA ILE A 800 17.49 -17.40 41.68
C ILE A 800 16.33 -16.73 42.40
N GLU A 801 16.54 -16.33 43.64
CA GLU A 801 15.58 -15.61 44.47
C GLU A 801 16.28 -14.40 45.10
N SER A 802 15.91 -13.19 44.68
CA SER A 802 16.43 -11.95 45.27
C SER A 802 15.67 -11.56 46.55
N ALA A 803 16.26 -10.65 47.33
CA ALA A 803 15.66 -10.16 48.57
C ALA A 803 14.34 -9.38 48.38
N ASP A 804 14.07 -8.88 47.17
CA ASP A 804 12.82 -8.21 46.80
C ASP A 804 11.77 -9.16 46.18
N ASN A 805 11.96 -10.48 46.35
CA ASN A 805 11.11 -11.55 45.82
C ASN A 805 11.06 -11.65 44.29
N THR A 806 12.03 -11.09 43.57
CA THR A 806 12.22 -11.41 42.15
C THR A 806 12.77 -12.83 42.03
N ILE A 807 12.09 -13.67 41.23
CA ILE A 807 12.41 -15.09 41.11
C ILE A 807 12.69 -15.43 39.65
N LEU A 808 13.85 -16.03 39.36
CA LEU A 808 14.10 -16.76 38.12
C LEU A 808 14.17 -18.25 38.43
N LYS A 809 13.33 -19.06 37.79
CA LYS A 809 13.47 -20.52 37.79
C LYS A 809 13.59 -20.99 36.36
N THR A 810 14.72 -21.58 36.00
CA THR A 810 14.99 -21.98 34.61
C THR A 810 15.77 -23.28 34.53
N LYS A 811 15.66 -23.96 33.39
CA LYS A 811 16.45 -25.16 33.10
C LYS A 811 17.92 -24.79 32.92
N LEU A 812 18.81 -25.63 33.42
CA LEU A 812 20.25 -25.49 33.23
C LEU A 812 20.80 -26.79 32.64
N LEU A 813 21.24 -26.75 31.38
CA LEU A 813 21.88 -27.88 30.71
C LEU A 813 23.40 -27.73 30.85
N VAL A 814 24.05 -28.67 31.53
CA VAL A 814 25.51 -28.69 31.70
C VAL A 814 26.09 -29.67 30.68
N LYS A 815 27.07 -29.24 29.89
CA LYS A 815 27.78 -30.05 28.88
C LYS A 815 28.98 -30.76 29.47
#